data_AF-A0A428RTS4-F1
#
_entry.id   AF-A0A428RTS4-F1
#
_cell.length_a   1.000
_cell.length_b   1.000
_cell.length_c   1.000
_cell.angle_alpha   90.00
_cell.angle_beta   90.00
_cell.angle_gamma   90.00
#
_symmetry.space_group_name_H-M   'P 1'
#
loop_
_entity.id
_entity.type
_entity.pdbx_description
1 polymer ?
#
loop_
_entity_poly.entity_id
_entity_poly.type
_entity_poly.pdbx_seq_one_letter_code
_entity_poly.pdbx_strand_id
1 'polypeptide(L)'
;WARAYKVITNTKSYTVVRDGITYANCDDAPPLVDDALWMRQPAVPPGNRHWSATKHRASFQIWGTDGILCNMAFPHKDDIPFPYGTLLHNKAQTSSLLTPERNIIRDGLLVGTPARGYCWTFQLWKEPDPSCIVQPYVPAGSIDDPALAELASAWLKTCCDTHEDCQILDPAYRPTRLIHILDTNHLRLVLTAAEPSSSGPYVAFSHCWGKVDAMKLLCGNLAQLCAKLDLQQLPNTYQEAIHLCLQMGFHYIWIDSLCIIQDCDEDWAQEAKDMKFVYEHAAFNLCSATASDSTGKSFTARDPKLLRPESITIQGENFQLVHENLFNEDIIYCPLRSRAWVYQEWYLSKRSLILGSHQLWWHCRQQLACEIRPTGVPKVPGGRWWEEARTLKEATAPTHSDDLNEWNGRVEGYTRTNLTRETDRLVAFSGIVQSFGHSRGIIHEYMAGLWRCHLPAALCWRPITHAQRSAVYAGPSWSWTSLAGGFHVFMYSNLLREPCYASVERISPLCNKGMDGFSVGGVINISGYLFEINYVYGSDNPTEDSFWVAEDPHLEVQLFLDEHAEDDEIMSHLSEPDLGDFDHWVRNKAVRKAMHPKDARGQFFFLLLLDRGGIPYFRFRGLVLYQPLEQQTFYRVGYMNWRRLPQEISPDQLSAQYSRRTILIL
;
A
#
# COMPACT_ATOMS: atom_id res chain seq x y z
N TRP A 1 -13.42 -26.56 -2.12
CA TRP A 1 -11.95 -26.64 -2.10
C TRP A 1 -11.45 -27.50 -0.95
N ALA A 2 -11.95 -27.33 0.29
CA ALA A 2 -11.64 -28.26 1.39
C ALA A 2 -12.19 -29.70 1.18
N ARG A 3 -13.31 -29.89 0.46
CA ARG A 3 -13.76 -31.24 0.04
C ARG A 3 -12.83 -31.99 -0.92
N ALA A 4 -11.91 -31.30 -1.60
CA ALA A 4 -10.89 -31.99 -2.39
C ALA A 4 -9.80 -32.57 -1.49
N TYR A 5 -9.67 -32.10 -0.24
CA TYR A 5 -8.61 -32.45 0.69
C TYR A 5 -9.19 -33.00 2.00
N LYS A 6 -9.15 -34.31 2.20
CA LYS A 6 -9.52 -34.99 3.44
C LYS A 6 -8.37 -34.89 4.45
N VAL A 7 -8.60 -34.25 5.58
CA VAL A 7 -7.67 -34.27 6.72
C VAL A 7 -8.01 -35.48 7.60
N ILE A 8 -7.07 -36.41 7.75
CA ILE A 8 -7.19 -37.59 8.62
C ILE A 8 -6.34 -37.33 9.86
N THR A 9 -6.95 -37.36 11.04
CA THR A 9 -6.28 -37.09 12.32
C THR A 9 -6.20 -38.36 13.16
N ASN A 10 -5.04 -38.64 13.76
CA ASN A 10 -4.89 -39.51 14.92
C ASN A 10 -4.21 -38.72 16.05
N THR A 11 -4.20 -39.25 17.27
CA THR A 11 -3.77 -38.58 18.52
C THR A 11 -2.36 -37.97 18.51
N LYS A 12 -1.56 -38.17 17.46
CA LYS A 12 -0.19 -37.63 17.31
C LYS A 12 0.18 -37.14 15.90
N SER A 13 -0.74 -37.19 14.93
CA SER A 13 -0.44 -36.81 13.54
C SER A 13 -1.69 -36.39 12.76
N TYR A 14 -1.48 -35.55 11.74
CA TYR A 14 -2.52 -35.26 10.74
C TYR A 14 -1.99 -35.48 9.33
N THR A 15 -2.86 -36.01 8.47
CA THR A 15 -2.57 -36.29 7.06
C THR A 15 -3.56 -35.54 6.17
N VAL A 16 -3.07 -34.72 5.24
CA VAL A 16 -3.93 -34.04 4.26
C VAL A 16 -3.91 -34.86 2.96
N VAL A 17 -5.07 -35.30 2.48
CA VAL A 17 -5.20 -36.23 1.34
C VAL A 17 -6.13 -35.66 0.28
N ARG A 18 -5.72 -35.61 -1.00
CA ARG A 18 -6.63 -35.29 -2.13
C ARG A 18 -6.67 -36.44 -3.12
N ASP A 19 -7.88 -36.87 -3.49
CA ASP A 19 -8.12 -37.95 -4.47
C ASP A 19 -7.33 -39.25 -4.16
N GLY A 20 -7.11 -39.54 -2.87
CA GLY A 20 -6.35 -40.71 -2.40
C GLY A 20 -4.82 -40.51 -2.33
N ILE A 21 -4.31 -39.34 -2.67
CA ILE A 21 -2.88 -38.98 -2.62
C ILE A 21 -2.60 -38.15 -1.36
N THR A 22 -1.57 -38.52 -0.59
CA THR A 22 -1.14 -37.79 0.61
C THR A 22 -0.28 -36.57 0.23
N TYR A 23 -0.68 -35.38 0.69
CA TYR A 23 -0.01 -34.10 0.42
C TYR A 23 0.74 -33.54 1.63
N ALA A 24 0.39 -33.96 2.85
CA ALA A 24 1.09 -33.56 4.06
C ALA A 24 1.01 -34.69 5.10
N ASN A 25 2.12 -34.93 5.81
CA ASN A 25 2.18 -35.82 6.96
C ASN A 25 3.01 -35.15 8.07
N CYS A 26 2.47 -35.02 9.27
CA CYS A 26 3.18 -34.45 10.41
C CYS A 26 3.24 -35.48 11.53
N ASP A 27 4.43 -36.05 11.76
CA ASP A 27 4.74 -36.89 12.91
C ASP A 27 5.47 -36.06 13.97
N ASP A 28 5.03 -36.13 15.23
CA ASP A 28 5.62 -35.47 16.41
C ASP A 28 5.64 -33.93 16.41
N ALA A 29 4.47 -33.30 16.57
CA ALA A 29 4.38 -31.87 16.92
C ALA A 29 4.87 -31.62 18.37
N PRO A 30 5.78 -30.65 18.63
CA PRO A 30 6.21 -30.32 19.99
C PRO A 30 5.09 -29.66 20.81
N PRO A 31 5.15 -29.71 22.16
CA PRO A 31 4.11 -29.17 23.03
C PRO A 31 4.00 -27.64 22.91
N LEU A 32 2.76 -27.15 22.92
CA LEU A 32 2.42 -25.74 23.08
C LEU A 32 2.90 -25.28 24.47
N VAL A 33 3.72 -24.23 24.53
CA VAL A 33 4.06 -23.57 25.79
C VAL A 33 3.10 -22.40 25.96
N ASP A 34 2.27 -22.50 26.99
CA ASP A 34 1.39 -21.45 27.48
C ASP A 34 2.19 -20.21 27.95
N ASP A 35 1.57 -19.06 27.74
CA ASP A 35 1.80 -17.77 28.39
C ASP A 35 3.09 -16.99 28.13
N ALA A 36 2.86 -15.71 27.80
CA ALA A 36 3.83 -14.64 27.82
C ALA A 36 4.50 -14.50 29.20
N LEU A 37 5.83 -14.61 29.27
CA LEU A 37 6.65 -14.07 30.37
C LEU A 37 8.12 -13.94 29.95
N TRP A 38 8.66 -12.73 30.10
CA TRP A 38 10.09 -12.42 29.99
C TRP A 38 10.90 -13.11 31.11
N MET A 39 12.10 -13.62 30.82
CA MET A 39 13.17 -13.70 31.84
C MET A 39 14.60 -13.61 31.26
N ARG A 40 15.40 -12.78 31.95
CA ARG A 40 16.83 -12.51 31.75
C ARG A 40 17.70 -13.74 32.00
N GLN A 41 18.77 -13.91 31.23
CA GLN A 41 19.87 -14.85 31.51
C GLN A 41 20.78 -14.35 32.64
N PRO A 42 21.32 -15.25 33.48
CA PRO A 42 22.61 -15.04 34.12
C PRO A 42 23.73 -15.91 33.48
N ALA A 43 24.92 -15.33 33.47
CA ALA A 43 26.18 -15.83 32.90
C ALA A 43 26.83 -16.99 33.69
N VAL A 44 27.81 -17.71 33.09
CA VAL A 44 29.16 -18.09 33.62
C VAL A 44 29.84 -19.20 32.77
N PRO A 45 31.19 -19.29 32.74
CA PRO A 45 32.03 -19.71 31.60
C PRO A 45 32.86 -21.02 31.80
N PRO A 46 34.15 -21.16 31.40
CA PRO A 46 34.61 -21.92 30.23
C PRO A 46 35.47 -23.18 30.54
N GLY A 47 35.59 -24.13 29.61
CA GLY A 47 36.59 -25.21 29.70
C GLY A 47 36.62 -26.26 28.58
N ASN A 48 37.65 -26.16 27.72
CA ASN A 48 38.54 -27.20 27.12
C ASN A 48 38.08 -28.68 27.11
N ARG A 49 38.28 -29.54 26.09
CA ARG A 49 39.07 -29.62 24.83
C ARG A 49 38.62 -30.92 24.10
N HIS A 50 38.59 -30.93 22.76
CA HIS A 50 39.33 -31.84 21.86
C HIS A 50 38.72 -31.89 20.45
N TRP A 51 39.57 -31.68 19.45
CA TRP A 51 39.26 -31.73 18.02
C TRP A 51 39.73 -33.07 17.41
N SER A 52 38.92 -33.67 16.53
CA SER A 52 39.39 -34.43 15.38
C SER A 52 38.43 -34.24 14.19
N ALA A 53 38.99 -34.19 12.99
CA ALA A 53 38.42 -33.54 11.81
C ALA A 53 37.51 -34.44 10.98
N THR A 54 36.42 -33.88 10.42
CA THR A 54 36.21 -33.73 8.96
C THR A 54 34.78 -33.22 8.63
N LYS A 55 34.71 -32.43 7.55
CA LYS A 55 33.51 -31.96 6.80
C LYS A 55 32.74 -30.74 7.34
N HIS A 56 32.45 -29.86 6.40
CA HIS A 56 31.90 -28.51 6.54
C HIS A 56 30.69 -28.44 7.50
N ARG A 57 30.82 -27.64 8.55
CA ARG A 57 29.70 -27.09 9.31
C ARG A 57 29.47 -25.66 8.83
N ALA A 58 28.34 -25.43 8.17
CA ALA A 58 27.75 -24.10 8.11
C ALA A 58 27.23 -23.77 9.51
N SER A 59 27.87 -22.80 10.15
CA SER A 59 27.43 -22.18 11.39
C SER A 59 26.30 -21.21 11.05
N PHE A 60 25.05 -21.53 11.38
CA PHE A 60 24.00 -20.52 11.40
C PHE A 60 23.97 -19.86 12.78
N GLN A 61 24.55 -18.67 12.87
CA GLN A 61 24.33 -17.74 13.97
C GLN A 61 22.89 -17.20 13.85
N ILE A 62 22.06 -17.52 14.83
CA ILE A 62 20.74 -16.89 15.00
C ILE A 62 20.98 -15.51 15.62
N TRP A 63 20.82 -14.47 14.82
CA TRP A 63 20.69 -13.10 15.31
C TRP A 63 19.22 -12.84 15.63
N GLY A 64 18.98 -12.42 16.86
CA GLY A 64 17.65 -12.24 17.43
C GLY A 64 16.94 -10.97 16.98
N THR A 65 15.63 -10.98 17.28
CA THR A 65 14.70 -9.85 17.35
C THR A 65 14.69 -8.94 16.12
N ASP A 66 14.03 -9.39 15.06
CA ASP A 66 13.12 -8.58 14.24
C ASP A 66 12.37 -9.52 13.28
N GLY A 67 11.06 -9.37 13.17
CA GLY A 67 10.20 -10.26 12.39
C GLY A 67 10.55 -10.22 10.91
N ILE A 68 10.97 -11.36 10.36
CA ILE A 68 11.08 -11.58 8.91
C ILE A 68 10.05 -12.66 8.53
N LEU A 69 9.01 -12.24 7.81
CA LEU A 69 8.18 -13.12 7.00
C LEU A 69 9.05 -13.60 5.83
N CYS A 70 9.32 -14.90 5.75
CA CYS A 70 9.89 -15.49 4.54
C CYS A 70 8.83 -15.48 3.42
N ASN A 71 8.90 -14.47 2.54
CA ASN A 71 8.32 -14.58 1.21
C ASN A 71 9.20 -15.51 0.38
N MET A 72 8.68 -16.67 -0.01
CA MET A 72 9.27 -17.51 -1.05
C MET A 72 8.36 -17.48 -2.28
N ALA A 73 8.87 -16.93 -3.39
CA ALA A 73 8.21 -16.90 -4.70
C ALA A 73 9.04 -17.71 -5.69
N PHE A 74 8.44 -18.60 -6.52
CA PHE A 74 9.03 -19.21 -7.73
C PHE A 74 7.92 -19.77 -8.69
N PRO A 75 8.21 -19.99 -10.00
CA PRO A 75 7.43 -19.46 -11.14
C PRO A 75 6.47 -20.47 -11.82
N HIS A 76 5.55 -19.96 -12.66
CA HIS A 76 4.78 -20.76 -13.62
C HIS A 76 4.97 -20.29 -15.07
N LYS A 77 4.96 -21.24 -16.00
CA LYS A 77 5.10 -21.05 -17.46
C LYS A 77 3.79 -21.47 -18.17
N ASP A 78 3.58 -20.84 -19.32
CA ASP A 78 2.69 -21.16 -20.46
C ASP A 78 1.37 -20.35 -20.61
N ASP A 79 1.53 -19.19 -21.27
CA ASP A 79 0.73 -18.55 -22.34
C ASP A 79 -0.80 -18.34 -22.24
N ILE A 80 -1.23 -17.21 -21.65
CA ILE A 80 -2.26 -16.23 -22.12
C ILE A 80 -1.92 -14.85 -21.50
N PRO A 81 -1.94 -13.70 -22.21
CA PRO A 81 -1.28 -12.47 -21.73
C PRO A 81 -2.08 -11.76 -20.64
N PHE A 82 -1.61 -11.89 -19.39
CA PHE A 82 -1.95 -10.99 -18.29
C PHE A 82 -0.80 -9.99 -18.09
N PRO A 83 -1.05 -8.67 -18.06
CA PRO A 83 0.00 -7.67 -18.02
C PRO A 83 0.43 -7.40 -16.57
N TYR A 84 1.02 -8.39 -15.90
CA TYR A 84 1.77 -8.18 -14.65
C TYR A 84 2.83 -9.27 -14.53
N GLY A 85 4.10 -8.89 -14.75
CA GLY A 85 5.23 -9.74 -14.40
C GLY A 85 6.41 -9.59 -15.34
N THR A 86 7.45 -8.88 -14.90
CA THR A 86 8.81 -9.13 -15.38
C THR A 86 9.76 -9.03 -14.20
N LEU A 87 10.44 -10.16 -13.94
CA LEU A 87 11.85 -10.32 -13.56
C LEU A 87 12.00 -11.54 -12.66
N LEU A 88 12.64 -12.59 -13.21
CA LEU A 88 13.93 -13.07 -12.71
C LEU A 88 14.43 -14.22 -13.61
N HIS A 89 15.33 -13.86 -14.50
CA HIS A 89 16.32 -14.77 -15.07
C HIS A 89 17.50 -14.88 -14.10
N ASN A 90 17.79 -16.08 -13.59
CA ASN A 90 19.16 -16.61 -13.67
C ASN A 90 19.27 -18.10 -13.33
N LYS A 91 20.16 -18.76 -14.06
CA LYS A 91 20.50 -20.19 -13.98
C LYS A 91 21.29 -20.49 -12.69
N ALA A 92 20.87 -21.50 -11.92
CA ALA A 92 21.80 -22.26 -11.08
C ALA A 92 21.30 -23.71 -10.87
N GLN A 93 22.25 -24.63 -10.97
CA GLN A 93 22.20 -26.08 -11.01
C GLN A 93 21.26 -26.76 -9.99
N THR A 94 20.38 -27.63 -10.49
CA THR A 94 19.68 -28.66 -9.71
C THR A 94 20.64 -29.81 -9.37
N SER A 95 20.99 -29.97 -8.08
CA SER A 95 21.40 -31.26 -7.54
C SER A 95 20.53 -31.63 -6.35
N SER A 96 19.88 -32.78 -6.48
CA SER A 96 19.09 -33.54 -5.51
C SER A 96 19.58 -33.47 -4.06
N LEU A 97 18.65 -33.22 -3.12
CA LEU A 97 18.55 -33.86 -1.79
C LEU A 97 17.22 -33.43 -1.13
N LEU A 98 16.20 -34.27 -1.27
CA LEU A 98 14.91 -34.17 -0.58
C LEU A 98 15.11 -34.41 0.93
N THR A 99 14.61 -33.51 1.76
CA THR A 99 14.38 -33.73 3.20
C THR A 99 12.90 -33.51 3.51
N PRO A 100 12.30 -34.19 4.51
CA PRO A 100 10.86 -34.17 4.75
C PRO A 100 10.38 -32.76 5.17
N GLU A 101 9.37 -32.27 4.48
CA GLU A 101 8.80 -30.92 4.58
C GLU A 101 8.21 -30.65 5.98
N ARG A 102 8.66 -29.57 6.63
CA ARG A 102 8.19 -29.12 7.95
C ARG A 102 6.94 -28.26 7.80
N ASN A 103 5.78 -28.76 8.22
CA ASN A 103 4.63 -27.90 8.52
C ASN A 103 4.89 -27.19 9.84
N ILE A 104 4.72 -25.87 9.87
CA ILE A 104 4.95 -25.06 11.08
C ILE A 104 3.61 -24.42 11.46
N ILE A 105 3.16 -24.68 12.68
CA ILE A 105 2.12 -23.89 13.33
C ILE A 105 2.83 -22.72 14.00
N ARG A 106 2.51 -21.50 13.58
CA ARG A 106 3.03 -20.28 14.21
C ARG A 106 1.90 -19.26 14.29
N ASP A 107 1.63 -18.78 15.50
CA ASP A 107 0.67 -17.70 15.76
C ASP A 107 -0.73 -17.94 15.15
N GLY A 108 -1.27 -19.16 15.30
CA GLY A 108 -2.59 -19.53 14.77
C GLY A 108 -2.64 -19.79 13.25
N LEU A 109 -1.51 -19.81 12.56
CA LEU A 109 -1.43 -20.10 11.12
C LEU A 109 -0.97 -21.54 10.86
N LEU A 110 -1.69 -22.24 10.00
CA LEU A 110 -1.22 -23.48 9.39
C LEU A 110 -0.67 -23.19 7.99
N VAL A 111 0.64 -23.36 7.81
CA VAL A 111 1.31 -23.22 6.51
C VAL A 111 1.66 -24.61 5.98
N GLY A 112 1.12 -24.93 4.81
CA GLY A 112 1.49 -26.13 4.06
C GLY A 112 2.28 -25.75 2.81
N THR A 113 3.50 -26.24 2.69
CA THR A 113 4.29 -26.20 1.44
C THR A 113 4.22 -27.57 0.77
N PRO A 114 3.50 -27.73 -0.35
CA PRO A 114 3.54 -28.97 -1.11
C PRO A 114 4.78 -29.03 -2.00
N ALA A 115 5.18 -30.26 -2.33
CA ALA A 115 6.26 -30.61 -3.27
C ALA A 115 6.17 -30.00 -4.70
N ARG A 116 5.13 -29.21 -5.00
CA ARG A 116 4.90 -28.54 -6.30
C ARG A 116 4.73 -27.01 -6.23
N GLY A 117 5.19 -26.37 -5.15
CA GLY A 117 5.38 -24.91 -5.12
C GLY A 117 4.16 -24.03 -4.85
N TYR A 118 3.00 -24.58 -4.48
CA TYR A 118 1.81 -23.80 -4.11
C TYR A 118 1.61 -23.73 -2.60
N CYS A 119 1.95 -22.62 -1.94
CA CYS A 119 1.71 -22.46 -0.50
C CYS A 119 0.23 -22.21 -0.21
N TRP A 120 -0.36 -22.96 0.71
CA TRP A 120 -1.70 -22.69 1.24
C TRP A 120 -1.60 -22.16 2.67
N THR A 121 -2.42 -21.18 2.97
CA THR A 121 -2.44 -20.52 4.27
C THR A 121 -3.84 -20.58 4.85
N PHE A 122 -3.96 -21.21 6.02
CA PHE A 122 -5.20 -21.29 6.76
C PHE A 122 -5.03 -20.68 8.13
N GLN A 123 -6.06 -19.97 8.57
CA GLN A 123 -6.19 -19.53 9.95
C GLN A 123 -6.90 -20.59 10.77
N LEU A 124 -6.33 -20.90 11.92
CA LEU A 124 -6.90 -21.80 12.92
C LEU A 124 -7.59 -20.98 13.99
N TRP A 125 -8.89 -21.21 14.15
CA TRP A 125 -9.71 -20.52 15.13
C TRP A 125 -10.24 -21.51 16.15
N LYS A 126 -9.90 -21.33 17.42
CA LYS A 126 -10.27 -22.27 18.50
C LYS A 126 -11.77 -22.19 18.81
N GLU A 127 -12.45 -23.32 18.81
CA GLU A 127 -13.81 -23.43 19.35
C GLU A 127 -13.76 -23.73 20.86
N PRO A 128 -14.73 -23.26 21.68
CA PRO A 128 -15.97 -22.59 21.31
C PRO A 128 -15.90 -21.07 21.58
N ASP A 129 -14.83 -20.38 21.14
CA ASP A 129 -14.78 -18.93 21.27
C ASP A 129 -16.02 -18.33 20.54
N PRO A 130 -16.91 -17.60 21.24
CA PRO A 130 -18.10 -17.02 20.64
C PRO A 130 -17.78 -16.06 19.48
N SER A 131 -16.59 -15.45 19.48
CA SER A 131 -16.09 -14.61 18.38
C SER A 131 -15.62 -15.44 17.17
N CYS A 132 -15.43 -16.75 17.34
CA CYS A 132 -15.03 -17.69 16.31
C CYS A 132 -16.19 -18.51 15.72
N ILE A 133 -17.43 -18.28 16.15
CA ILE A 133 -18.61 -19.00 15.62
C ILE A 133 -18.86 -18.57 14.18
N VAL A 134 -18.61 -19.49 13.25
CA VAL A 134 -18.95 -19.33 11.84
C VAL A 134 -20.43 -19.65 11.65
N GLN A 135 -21.18 -18.69 11.13
CA GLN A 135 -22.58 -18.96 10.78
C GLN A 135 -22.62 -19.77 9.48
N PRO A 136 -23.47 -20.81 9.38
CA PRO A 136 -23.67 -21.52 8.13
C PRO A 136 -24.34 -20.59 7.12
N TYR A 137 -23.52 -19.91 6.33
CA TYR A 137 -23.99 -19.00 5.31
C TYR A 137 -24.28 -19.77 4.01
N VAL A 138 -25.43 -19.47 3.42
CA VAL A 138 -25.77 -19.86 2.06
C VAL A 138 -25.62 -18.61 1.20
N PRO A 139 -24.58 -18.53 0.35
CA PRO A 139 -24.49 -17.50 -0.68
C PRO A 139 -25.80 -17.21 -1.34
N ALA A 140 -26.21 -15.95 -1.18
CA ALA A 140 -27.22 -15.35 -2.01
C ALA A 140 -26.88 -15.66 -3.48
N GLY A 141 -27.81 -16.32 -4.16
CA GLY A 141 -27.66 -16.73 -5.56
C GLY A 141 -27.82 -15.56 -6.54
N SER A 142 -28.38 -14.45 -6.08
CA SER A 142 -28.48 -13.17 -6.79
C SER A 142 -28.26 -12.02 -5.81
N ILE A 143 -27.87 -10.86 -6.33
CA ILE A 143 -27.90 -9.60 -5.57
C ILE A 143 -29.32 -9.25 -5.11
N ASP A 144 -30.34 -9.80 -5.78
CA ASP A 144 -31.75 -9.62 -5.44
C ASP A 144 -32.20 -10.39 -4.20
N ASP A 145 -31.36 -11.27 -3.64
CA ASP A 145 -31.69 -12.02 -2.43
C ASP A 145 -31.87 -11.07 -1.24
N PRO A 146 -33.08 -10.99 -0.64
CA PRO A 146 -33.35 -10.07 0.47
C PRO A 146 -32.40 -10.27 1.66
N ALA A 147 -31.90 -11.49 1.88
CA ALA A 147 -30.99 -11.80 2.97
C ALA A 147 -29.69 -10.98 2.88
N LEU A 148 -29.27 -10.60 1.67
CA LEU A 148 -28.07 -9.78 1.46
C LEU A 148 -28.29 -8.34 1.94
N ALA A 149 -29.40 -7.72 1.52
CA ALA A 149 -29.76 -6.38 1.93
C ALA A 149 -30.10 -6.31 3.43
N GLU A 150 -30.74 -7.34 3.98
CA GLU A 150 -31.02 -7.47 5.41
C GLU A 150 -29.72 -7.53 6.23
N LEU A 151 -28.75 -8.35 5.81
CA LEU A 151 -27.46 -8.45 6.47
C LEU A 151 -26.68 -7.13 6.41
N ALA A 152 -26.61 -6.50 5.23
CA ALA A 152 -25.97 -5.21 5.06
C ALA A 152 -26.62 -4.10 5.92
N SER A 153 -27.95 -4.09 5.98
CA SER A 153 -28.71 -3.15 6.80
C SER A 153 -28.49 -3.39 8.30
N ALA A 154 -28.37 -4.65 8.73
CA ALA A 154 -28.06 -5.00 10.12
C ALA A 154 -26.66 -4.52 10.52
N TRP A 155 -25.65 -4.67 9.65
CA TRP A 155 -24.30 -4.14 9.88
C TRP A 155 -24.28 -2.62 9.98
N LEU A 156 -24.94 -1.94 9.05
CA LEU A 156 -25.05 -0.49 9.05
C LEU A 156 -25.71 0.00 10.34
N LYS A 157 -26.86 -0.59 10.70
CA LYS A 157 -27.59 -0.25 11.94
C LYS A 157 -26.71 -0.45 13.16
N THR A 158 -26.10 -1.63 13.31
CA THR A 158 -25.20 -1.93 14.45
C THR A 158 -24.09 -0.88 14.54
N CYS A 159 -23.43 -0.57 13.42
CA CYS A 159 -22.37 0.42 13.39
C CYS A 159 -22.84 1.83 13.75
N CYS A 160 -24.03 2.25 13.29
CA CYS A 160 -24.59 3.56 13.65
C CYS A 160 -24.97 3.64 15.12
N ASP A 161 -25.48 2.55 15.69
CA ASP A 161 -25.98 2.50 17.06
C ASP A 161 -24.86 2.34 18.09
N THR A 162 -23.75 1.66 17.75
CA THR A 162 -22.73 1.25 18.73
C THR A 162 -21.31 1.75 18.47
N HIS A 163 -20.96 2.20 17.26
CA HIS A 163 -19.56 2.57 16.94
C HIS A 163 -19.31 4.08 16.98
N GLU A 164 -18.67 4.56 18.04
CA GLU A 164 -18.36 5.98 18.26
C GLU A 164 -17.46 6.56 17.16
N ASP A 165 -16.40 5.85 16.75
CA ASP A 165 -15.46 6.35 15.72
C ASP A 165 -16.09 6.46 14.32
N CYS A 166 -17.28 5.85 14.13
CA CYS A 166 -18.01 5.83 12.86
C CYS A 166 -19.09 6.91 12.78
N GLN A 167 -19.31 7.71 13.83
CA GLN A 167 -20.34 8.76 13.81
C GLN A 167 -20.06 9.79 12.71
N ILE A 168 -21.11 10.17 11.96
CA ILE A 168 -21.01 11.18 10.91
C ILE A 168 -21.04 12.56 11.58
N LEU A 169 -20.00 13.37 11.37
CA LEU A 169 -19.83 14.65 12.05
C LEU A 169 -20.77 15.71 11.48
N ASP A 170 -20.92 15.74 10.15
CA ASP A 170 -21.88 16.58 9.46
C ASP A 170 -22.87 15.74 8.63
N PRO A 171 -23.99 15.31 9.24
CA PRO A 171 -25.05 14.59 8.51
C PRO A 171 -25.79 15.45 7.47
N ALA A 172 -25.62 16.77 7.49
CA ALA A 172 -26.25 17.70 6.55
C ALA A 172 -25.41 17.90 5.28
N TYR A 173 -24.12 17.57 5.30
CA TYR A 173 -23.25 17.66 4.12
C TYR A 173 -23.84 16.91 2.93
N ARG A 174 -23.85 17.55 1.75
CA ARG A 174 -24.19 16.94 0.47
C ARG A 174 -23.19 17.42 -0.59
N PRO A 175 -22.72 16.53 -1.48
CA PRO A 175 -21.94 16.94 -2.65
C PRO A 175 -22.78 17.85 -3.57
N THR A 176 -22.15 18.55 -4.51
CA THR A 176 -22.84 19.46 -5.45
C THR A 176 -23.95 18.77 -6.25
N ARG A 177 -23.74 17.48 -6.56
CA ARG A 177 -24.61 16.65 -7.39
C ARG A 177 -24.78 15.27 -6.78
N LEU A 178 -25.97 14.69 -6.95
CA LEU A 178 -26.30 13.32 -6.59
C LEU A 178 -27.17 12.68 -7.65
N ILE A 179 -27.13 11.35 -7.76
CA ILE A 179 -28.14 10.59 -8.47
C ILE A 179 -29.28 10.29 -7.50
N HIS A 180 -30.48 10.79 -7.80
CA HIS A 180 -31.72 10.43 -7.13
C HIS A 180 -32.33 9.22 -7.81
N ILE A 181 -32.46 8.13 -7.06
CA ILE A 181 -33.09 6.88 -7.48
C ILE A 181 -34.60 6.99 -7.23
N LEU A 182 -35.38 7.11 -8.31
CA LEU A 182 -36.82 7.35 -8.25
C LEU A 182 -37.59 6.05 -8.01
N ASP A 183 -37.19 4.99 -8.71
CA ASP A 183 -37.75 3.65 -8.60
C ASP A 183 -36.72 2.62 -9.13
N THR A 184 -37.13 1.36 -9.26
CA THR A 184 -36.25 0.25 -9.68
C THR A 184 -35.71 0.35 -11.10
N ASN A 185 -36.27 1.23 -11.94
CA ASN A 185 -35.87 1.39 -13.34
C ASN A 185 -35.48 2.83 -13.70
N HIS A 186 -35.79 3.81 -12.85
CA HIS A 186 -35.61 5.21 -13.20
C HIS A 186 -34.84 5.99 -12.14
N LEU A 187 -34.00 6.90 -12.63
CA LEU A 187 -33.17 7.77 -11.82
C LEU A 187 -33.03 9.15 -12.48
N ARG A 188 -32.48 10.13 -11.76
CA ARG A 188 -32.13 11.44 -12.32
C ARG A 188 -30.98 12.07 -11.55
N LEU A 189 -30.18 12.88 -12.22
CA LEU A 189 -29.19 13.74 -11.58
C LEU A 189 -29.89 14.93 -10.92
N VAL A 190 -29.54 15.22 -9.66
CA VAL A 190 -30.06 16.39 -8.93
C VAL A 190 -28.91 17.31 -8.53
N LEU A 191 -29.15 18.62 -8.63
CA LEU A 191 -28.31 19.65 -8.04
C LEU A 191 -28.76 19.82 -6.59
N THR A 192 -27.89 19.49 -5.64
CA THR A 192 -28.30 19.35 -4.23
C THR A 192 -28.73 20.67 -3.60
N ALA A 193 -28.19 21.79 -4.07
CA ALA A 193 -28.60 23.14 -3.64
C ALA A 193 -30.07 23.47 -3.98
N ALA A 194 -30.67 22.79 -4.97
CA ALA A 194 -32.06 22.97 -5.37
C ALA A 194 -33.02 21.96 -4.70
N GLU A 195 -32.49 20.97 -3.98
CA GLU A 195 -33.28 19.95 -3.30
C GLU A 195 -33.56 20.36 -1.83
N PRO A 196 -34.65 19.86 -1.22
CA PRO A 196 -34.96 20.17 0.17
C PRO A 196 -33.84 19.74 1.12
N SER A 197 -33.54 20.56 2.13
CA SER A 197 -32.55 20.22 3.16
C SER A 197 -32.90 18.96 3.97
N SER A 198 -34.16 18.49 3.89
CA SER A 198 -34.65 17.25 4.50
C SER A 198 -34.38 15.98 3.67
N SER A 199 -33.69 16.09 2.54
CA SER A 199 -33.34 14.92 1.72
C SER A 199 -32.48 13.92 2.51
N GLY A 200 -32.80 12.64 2.38
CA GLY A 200 -32.18 11.54 3.13
C GLY A 200 -30.66 11.42 2.91
N PRO A 201 -30.01 10.50 3.65
CA PRO A 201 -28.58 10.23 3.47
C PRO A 201 -28.29 9.67 2.07
N TYR A 202 -27.04 9.79 1.63
CA TYR A 202 -26.57 9.24 0.36
C TYR A 202 -25.49 8.17 0.57
N VAL A 203 -25.35 7.32 -0.45
CA VAL A 203 -24.28 6.32 -0.58
C VAL A 203 -23.23 6.84 -1.56
N ALA A 204 -21.94 6.66 -1.27
CA ALA A 204 -20.90 6.86 -2.28
C ALA A 204 -20.59 5.54 -2.97
N PHE A 205 -20.20 5.56 -4.25
CA PHE A 205 -19.91 4.34 -5.00
C PHE A 205 -18.48 4.33 -5.56
N SER A 206 -17.70 3.33 -5.16
CA SER A 206 -16.37 3.05 -5.68
C SER A 206 -16.42 1.89 -6.67
N HIS A 207 -15.95 2.13 -7.90
CA HIS A 207 -15.93 1.13 -8.97
C HIS A 207 -14.76 1.33 -9.95
N CYS A 208 -14.40 0.28 -10.68
CA CYS A 208 -13.47 0.40 -11.79
C CYS A 208 -14.20 0.89 -13.04
N TRP A 209 -13.77 2.01 -13.60
CA TRP A 209 -14.33 2.49 -14.87
C TRP A 209 -14.00 1.54 -16.03
N GLY A 210 -12.76 1.03 -16.06
CA GLY A 210 -12.21 0.23 -17.15
C GLY A 210 -11.85 1.03 -18.40
N LYS A 211 -11.61 0.33 -19.51
CA LYS A 211 -11.35 0.93 -20.84
C LYS A 211 -12.63 1.13 -21.67
N VAL A 212 -13.80 0.85 -21.08
CA VAL A 212 -15.08 0.93 -21.77
C VAL A 212 -15.61 2.37 -21.71
N ASP A 213 -16.19 2.82 -22.82
CA ASP A 213 -16.90 4.09 -22.85
C ASP A 213 -18.26 3.95 -22.16
N ALA A 214 -18.27 4.18 -20.85
CA ALA A 214 -19.46 4.22 -20.02
C ALA A 214 -20.08 5.63 -20.04
N MET A 215 -21.39 5.70 -19.77
CA MET A 215 -22.10 6.96 -19.60
C MET A 215 -21.42 7.83 -18.54
N LYS A 216 -21.18 9.10 -18.89
CA LYS A 216 -20.56 10.11 -18.05
C LYS A 216 -21.34 11.41 -18.12
N LEU A 217 -21.26 12.21 -17.06
CA LEU A 217 -21.77 13.57 -17.07
C LEU A 217 -20.82 14.47 -17.86
N LEU A 218 -21.37 15.16 -18.84
CA LEU A 218 -20.72 16.13 -19.72
C LEU A 218 -21.52 17.44 -19.71
N CYS A 219 -20.88 18.56 -20.06
CA CYS A 219 -21.55 19.85 -20.18
C CYS A 219 -22.79 19.76 -21.09
N GLY A 220 -22.66 19.03 -22.20
CA GLY A 220 -23.72 18.89 -23.21
C GLY A 220 -24.90 18.00 -22.80
N ASN A 221 -24.76 17.11 -21.81
CA ASN A 221 -25.81 16.16 -21.42
C ASN A 221 -26.39 16.40 -20.02
N LEU A 222 -25.94 17.44 -19.31
CA LEU A 222 -26.42 17.79 -17.97
C LEU A 222 -27.94 17.89 -17.88
N ALA A 223 -28.57 18.65 -18.78
CA ALA A 223 -30.02 18.83 -18.78
C ALA A 223 -30.79 17.51 -19.02
N GLN A 224 -30.23 16.62 -19.85
CA GLN A 224 -30.80 15.30 -20.11
C GLN A 224 -30.75 14.43 -18.86
N LEU A 225 -29.59 14.38 -18.18
CA LEU A 225 -29.41 13.59 -16.96
C LEU A 225 -30.26 14.11 -15.80
N CYS A 226 -30.57 15.41 -15.75
CA CYS A 226 -31.46 15.99 -14.73
C CYS A 226 -32.95 15.66 -14.92
N ALA A 227 -33.36 15.29 -16.14
CA ALA A 227 -34.77 15.01 -16.42
C ALA A 227 -35.19 13.62 -15.91
N LYS A 228 -34.77 12.56 -16.61
CA LYS A 228 -35.04 11.16 -16.28
C LYS A 228 -34.10 10.26 -17.07
N LEU A 229 -33.43 9.34 -16.38
CA LEU A 229 -32.55 8.33 -16.96
C LEU A 229 -33.11 6.94 -16.66
N ASP A 230 -33.03 6.07 -17.67
CA ASP A 230 -33.41 4.66 -17.56
C ASP A 230 -32.20 3.85 -17.05
N LEU A 231 -32.39 3.08 -15.99
CA LEU A 231 -31.34 2.30 -15.32
C LEU A 231 -30.66 1.32 -16.28
N GLN A 232 -31.42 0.78 -17.24
CA GLN A 232 -30.90 -0.18 -18.22
C GLN A 232 -29.85 0.43 -19.17
N GLN A 233 -29.77 1.76 -19.27
CA GLN A 233 -28.76 2.46 -20.06
C GLN A 233 -27.42 2.59 -19.33
N LEU A 234 -27.39 2.31 -18.02
CA LEU A 234 -26.18 2.38 -17.22
C LEU A 234 -25.41 1.06 -17.24
N PRO A 235 -24.09 1.07 -16.98
CA PRO A 235 -23.29 -0.15 -16.87
C PRO A 235 -23.78 -1.10 -15.77
N ASN A 236 -23.49 -2.40 -15.91
CA ASN A 236 -23.95 -3.45 -15.00
C ASN A 236 -23.59 -3.18 -13.54
N THR A 237 -22.37 -2.72 -13.26
CA THR A 237 -21.93 -2.35 -11.90
C THR A 237 -22.80 -1.25 -11.28
N TYR A 238 -23.33 -0.34 -12.09
CA TYR A 238 -24.16 0.78 -11.61
C TYR A 238 -25.56 0.27 -11.30
N GLN A 239 -26.07 -0.62 -12.15
CA GLN A 239 -27.35 -1.29 -11.92
C GLN A 239 -27.31 -2.08 -10.60
N GLU A 240 -26.28 -2.91 -10.39
CA GLU A 240 -26.08 -3.66 -9.14
C GLU A 240 -26.03 -2.73 -7.92
N ALA A 241 -25.29 -1.63 -8.01
CA ALA A 241 -25.16 -0.66 -6.94
C ALA A 241 -26.50 0.02 -6.59
N ILE A 242 -27.25 0.44 -7.61
CA ILE A 242 -28.54 1.12 -7.46
C ILE A 242 -29.60 0.17 -6.91
N HIS A 243 -29.63 -1.07 -7.39
CA HIS A 243 -30.55 -2.09 -6.87
C HIS A 243 -30.31 -2.35 -5.38
N LEU A 244 -29.05 -2.56 -4.97
CA LEU A 244 -28.73 -2.78 -3.56
C LEU A 244 -29.03 -1.56 -2.69
N CYS A 245 -28.76 -0.34 -3.18
CA CYS A 245 -29.11 0.89 -2.48
C CYS A 245 -30.62 0.97 -2.20
N LEU A 246 -31.47 0.71 -3.20
CA LEU A 246 -32.92 0.71 -3.03
C LEU A 246 -33.39 -0.35 -2.04
N GLN A 247 -32.85 -1.57 -2.10
CA GLN A 247 -33.21 -2.64 -1.17
C GLN A 247 -32.84 -2.29 0.29
N MET A 248 -31.77 -1.52 0.49
CA MET A 248 -31.36 -1.01 1.80
C MET A 248 -32.08 0.29 2.20
N GLY A 249 -32.99 0.83 1.36
CA GLY A 249 -33.77 2.03 1.64
C GLY A 249 -33.06 3.36 1.33
N PHE A 250 -32.01 3.34 0.51
CA PHE A 250 -31.30 4.54 0.05
C PHE A 250 -31.77 4.99 -1.32
N HIS A 251 -32.09 6.29 -1.43
CA HIS A 251 -32.59 6.91 -2.66
C HIS A 251 -31.59 7.88 -3.31
N TYR A 252 -30.41 8.06 -2.70
CA TYR A 252 -29.37 8.95 -3.23
C TYR A 252 -28.04 8.21 -3.29
N ILE A 253 -27.38 8.30 -4.43
CA ILE A 253 -26.04 7.73 -4.65
C ILE A 253 -25.15 8.74 -5.37
N TRP A 254 -23.90 8.84 -4.94
CA TRP A 254 -22.86 9.61 -5.61
C TRP A 254 -21.98 8.66 -6.43
N ILE A 255 -21.86 8.94 -7.73
CA ILE A 255 -21.04 8.18 -8.67
C ILE A 255 -20.19 9.22 -9.40
N ASP A 256 -18.86 9.17 -9.23
CA ASP A 256 -17.89 10.12 -9.76
C ASP A 256 -18.12 10.47 -11.24
N SER A 257 -18.27 9.45 -12.09
CA SER A 257 -18.50 9.58 -13.52
C SER A 257 -19.81 10.30 -13.89
N LEU A 258 -20.82 10.29 -13.02
CA LEU A 258 -22.14 10.87 -13.25
C LEU A 258 -22.40 12.13 -12.40
N CYS A 259 -21.58 12.41 -11.40
CA CYS A 259 -21.74 13.54 -10.49
C CYS A 259 -20.65 14.62 -10.65
N ILE A 260 -19.64 14.38 -11.49
CA ILE A 260 -18.60 15.34 -11.88
C ILE A 260 -18.68 15.54 -13.39
N ILE A 261 -18.61 16.79 -13.86
CA ILE A 261 -18.62 17.12 -15.28
C ILE A 261 -17.23 16.80 -15.88
N GLN A 262 -17.15 15.74 -16.66
CA GLN A 262 -15.87 15.13 -17.09
C GLN A 262 -15.12 15.94 -18.17
N ASP A 263 -15.81 16.84 -18.86
CA ASP A 263 -15.26 17.71 -19.91
C ASP A 263 -15.12 19.18 -19.45
N CYS A 264 -15.11 19.42 -18.14
CA CYS A 264 -14.96 20.74 -17.53
C CYS A 264 -13.84 20.72 -16.48
N ASP A 265 -12.68 21.32 -16.80
CA ASP A 265 -11.51 21.34 -15.92
C ASP A 265 -11.79 22.08 -14.60
N GLU A 266 -12.56 23.17 -14.64
CA GLU A 266 -12.94 23.94 -13.45
C GLU A 266 -13.84 23.14 -12.50
N ASP A 267 -14.83 22.43 -13.04
CA ASP A 267 -15.74 21.58 -12.28
C ASP A 267 -14.99 20.38 -11.69
N TRP A 268 -14.17 19.73 -12.51
CA TRP A 268 -13.34 18.61 -12.07
C TRP A 268 -12.40 19.02 -10.93
N ALA A 269 -11.73 20.18 -11.04
CA ALA A 269 -10.81 20.66 -10.00
C ALA A 269 -11.52 20.94 -8.68
N GLN A 270 -12.74 21.50 -8.73
CA GLN A 270 -13.54 21.76 -7.53
C GLN A 270 -14.01 20.45 -6.88
N GLU A 271 -14.58 19.52 -7.66
CA GLU A 271 -15.08 18.25 -7.15
C GLU A 271 -13.95 17.35 -6.62
N ALA A 272 -12.81 17.30 -7.31
CA ALA A 272 -11.65 16.52 -6.88
C ALA A 272 -11.10 17.01 -5.52
N LYS A 273 -11.14 18.32 -5.28
CA LYS A 273 -10.74 18.93 -4.00
C LYS A 273 -11.69 18.57 -2.86
N ASP A 274 -12.99 18.49 -3.14
CA ASP A 274 -14.03 18.20 -2.15
C ASP A 274 -14.30 16.69 -1.99
N MET A 275 -13.67 15.84 -2.81
CA MET A 275 -13.91 14.40 -2.84
C MET A 275 -13.72 13.72 -1.47
N LYS A 276 -12.76 14.21 -0.66
CA LYS A 276 -12.62 13.77 0.75
C LYS A 276 -13.95 13.83 1.49
N PHE A 277 -14.64 14.97 1.43
CA PHE A 277 -15.87 15.20 2.19
C PHE A 277 -17.02 14.35 1.67
N VAL A 278 -17.03 14.05 0.36
CA VAL A 278 -18.03 13.15 -0.24
C VAL A 278 -17.97 11.77 0.40
N TYR A 279 -16.79 11.17 0.53
CA TYR A 279 -16.65 9.84 1.13
C TYR A 279 -16.73 9.86 2.66
N GLU A 280 -16.23 10.93 3.31
CA GLU A 280 -16.26 11.07 4.77
C GLU A 280 -17.68 11.19 5.36
N HIS A 281 -18.60 11.81 4.60
CA HIS A 281 -19.99 12.08 5.03
C HIS A 281 -21.05 11.16 4.42
N ALA A 282 -20.67 10.28 3.49
CA ALA A 282 -21.58 9.26 2.98
C ALA A 282 -22.06 8.33 4.12
N ALA A 283 -23.28 7.80 4.01
CA ALA A 283 -23.78 6.79 4.95
C ALA A 283 -22.82 5.59 5.01
N PHE A 284 -22.41 5.13 3.84
CA PHE A 284 -21.33 4.19 3.59
C PHE A 284 -20.85 4.34 2.14
N ASN A 285 -19.67 3.81 1.86
CA ASN A 285 -19.16 3.61 0.51
C ASN A 285 -19.48 2.19 0.03
N LEU A 286 -20.17 2.06 -1.08
CA LEU A 286 -20.41 0.79 -1.75
C LEU A 286 -19.27 0.50 -2.72
N CYS A 287 -18.57 -0.61 -2.51
CA CYS A 287 -17.38 -0.97 -3.27
C CYS A 287 -17.67 -2.16 -4.20
N SER A 288 -17.58 -1.94 -5.51
CA SER A 288 -17.54 -3.00 -6.53
C SER A 288 -16.12 -3.54 -6.63
N ALA A 289 -15.75 -4.51 -5.78
CA ALA A 289 -14.35 -4.92 -5.61
C ALA A 289 -13.79 -5.75 -6.78
N THR A 290 -14.65 -6.57 -7.38
CA THR A 290 -14.30 -7.65 -8.32
C THR A 290 -14.32 -7.25 -9.79
N ALA A 291 -15.20 -6.34 -10.18
CA ALA A 291 -15.30 -5.93 -11.57
C ALA A 291 -14.09 -5.07 -11.94
N SER A 292 -13.32 -5.50 -12.95
CA SER A 292 -12.18 -4.75 -13.47
C SER A 292 -12.60 -3.56 -14.34
N ASP A 293 -13.86 -3.50 -14.74
CA ASP A 293 -14.49 -2.41 -15.49
C ASP A 293 -15.99 -2.30 -15.16
N SER A 294 -16.61 -1.24 -15.67
CA SER A 294 -18.01 -0.92 -15.40
C SER A 294 -19.02 -1.90 -16.04
N THR A 295 -18.61 -2.64 -17.08
CA THR A 295 -19.45 -3.64 -17.78
C THR A 295 -19.49 -4.99 -17.08
N GLY A 296 -18.51 -5.27 -16.24
CA GLY A 296 -18.48 -6.45 -15.40
C GLY A 296 -19.66 -6.50 -14.42
N LYS A 297 -19.87 -7.67 -13.84
CA LYS A 297 -20.74 -7.84 -12.67
C LYS A 297 -19.86 -8.05 -11.47
N SER A 298 -20.08 -7.24 -10.44
CA SER A 298 -19.35 -7.41 -9.19
C SER A 298 -19.89 -8.56 -8.38
N PHE A 299 -21.18 -8.86 -8.56
CA PHE A 299 -21.83 -10.00 -7.93
C PHE A 299 -21.90 -11.19 -8.90
N THR A 300 -20.90 -12.07 -8.81
CA THR A 300 -20.87 -13.33 -9.57
C THR A 300 -21.59 -14.44 -8.82
N ALA A 301 -22.08 -15.47 -9.51
CA ALA A 301 -22.61 -16.65 -8.84
C ALA A 301 -21.50 -17.33 -8.01
N ARG A 302 -21.76 -17.51 -6.70
CA ARG A 302 -20.79 -18.01 -5.71
C ARG A 302 -21.10 -19.46 -5.35
N ASP A 303 -20.09 -20.27 -5.05
CA ASP A 303 -20.30 -21.63 -4.53
C ASP A 303 -20.29 -21.62 -2.99
N PRO A 304 -21.45 -21.86 -2.32
CA PRO A 304 -21.56 -22.01 -0.87
C PRO A 304 -20.53 -22.94 -0.23
N LYS A 305 -20.08 -23.96 -0.96
CA LYS A 305 -19.14 -24.97 -0.44
C LYS A 305 -17.71 -24.43 -0.32
N LEU A 306 -17.41 -23.29 -0.93
CA LEU A 306 -16.07 -22.67 -0.87
C LEU A 306 -15.91 -21.75 0.34
N LEU A 307 -17.02 -21.22 0.87
CA LEU A 307 -17.00 -20.34 2.03
C LEU A 307 -17.08 -21.08 3.36
N ARG A 308 -17.66 -22.27 3.40
CA ARG A 308 -17.84 -23.04 4.64
C ARG A 308 -16.49 -23.48 5.20
N PRO A 309 -16.10 -23.00 6.40
CA PRO A 309 -14.91 -23.48 7.08
C PRO A 309 -15.09 -24.95 7.48
N GLU A 310 -13.99 -25.71 7.44
CA GLU A 310 -13.99 -27.10 7.92
C GLU A 310 -13.57 -27.15 9.38
N SER A 311 -14.20 -28.02 10.16
CA SER A 311 -13.81 -28.30 11.54
C SER A 311 -12.69 -29.35 11.57
N ILE A 312 -11.64 -29.09 12.34
CA ILE A 312 -10.57 -30.05 12.60
C ILE A 312 -10.31 -30.15 14.11
N THR A 313 -9.95 -31.33 14.59
CA THR A 313 -9.58 -31.53 15.99
C THR A 313 -8.07 -31.69 16.09
N ILE A 314 -7.42 -30.84 16.88
CA ILE A 314 -5.98 -30.87 17.15
C ILE A 314 -5.81 -31.05 18.65
N GLN A 315 -5.17 -32.15 19.07
CA GLN A 315 -4.88 -32.43 20.49
C GLN A 315 -6.13 -32.43 21.41
N GLY A 316 -7.29 -32.83 20.89
CA GLY A 316 -8.56 -32.85 21.63
C GLY A 316 -9.32 -31.51 21.65
N GLU A 317 -8.73 -30.47 21.06
CA GLU A 317 -9.35 -29.16 20.89
C GLU A 317 -9.89 -29.01 19.47
N ASN A 318 -11.05 -28.38 19.31
CA ASN A 318 -11.67 -28.18 18.00
C ASN A 318 -11.28 -26.82 17.43
N PHE A 319 -10.99 -26.78 16.14
CA PHE A 319 -10.62 -25.59 15.40
C PHE A 319 -11.42 -25.49 14.10
N GLN A 320 -11.69 -24.27 13.67
CA GLN A 320 -12.21 -23.96 12.35
C GLN A 320 -11.07 -23.56 11.41
N LEU A 321 -11.06 -24.16 10.22
CA LEU A 321 -10.10 -23.90 9.17
C LEU A 321 -10.67 -22.90 8.18
N VAL A 322 -10.17 -21.67 8.22
CA VAL A 322 -10.61 -20.58 7.33
C VAL A 322 -9.52 -20.27 6.32
N HIS A 323 -9.89 -20.21 5.04
CA HIS A 323 -8.95 -19.94 3.95
C HIS A 323 -8.56 -18.46 3.91
N GLU A 324 -7.27 -18.16 4.05
CA GLU A 324 -6.74 -16.78 4.12
C GLU A 324 -7.04 -16.00 2.83
N ASN A 325 -7.05 -16.66 1.67
CA ASN A 325 -7.19 -15.93 0.40
C ASN A 325 -8.56 -15.28 0.21
N LEU A 326 -9.59 -15.65 0.99
CA LEU A 326 -10.89 -14.99 0.92
C LEU A 326 -10.75 -13.49 1.17
N PHE A 327 -9.97 -13.11 2.19
CA PHE A 327 -9.68 -11.72 2.51
C PHE A 327 -8.70 -11.10 1.51
N ASN A 328 -7.66 -11.84 1.13
CA ASN A 328 -6.66 -11.32 0.20
C ASN A 328 -7.25 -10.99 -1.17
N GLU A 329 -8.11 -11.85 -1.72
CA GLU A 329 -8.69 -11.67 -3.05
C GLU A 329 -9.84 -10.64 -3.04
N ASP A 330 -10.68 -10.61 -2.00
CA ASP A 330 -11.83 -9.69 -1.94
C ASP A 330 -11.45 -8.29 -1.42
N ILE A 331 -10.40 -8.17 -0.60
CA ILE A 331 -10.01 -6.91 0.07
C ILE A 331 -8.60 -6.47 -0.31
N ILE A 332 -7.57 -7.30 -0.14
CA ILE A 332 -6.18 -6.81 -0.23
C ILE A 332 -5.72 -6.55 -1.67
N TYR A 333 -6.02 -7.47 -2.58
CA TYR A 333 -5.56 -7.48 -3.97
C TYR A 333 -6.72 -7.39 -4.96
N CYS A 334 -7.90 -6.97 -4.52
CA CYS A 334 -9.05 -6.85 -5.39
C CYS A 334 -8.82 -5.80 -6.50
N PRO A 335 -9.37 -6.00 -7.71
CA PRO A 335 -9.24 -5.06 -8.83
C PRO A 335 -9.51 -3.61 -8.47
N LEU A 336 -10.51 -3.34 -7.64
CA LEU A 336 -10.85 -1.98 -7.21
C LEU A 336 -9.70 -1.28 -6.49
N ARG A 337 -9.03 -1.94 -5.55
CA ARG A 337 -7.92 -1.36 -4.77
C ARG A 337 -6.62 -1.23 -5.55
N SER A 338 -6.57 -1.73 -6.78
CA SER A 338 -5.46 -1.43 -7.69
C SER A 338 -5.49 0.01 -8.22
N ARG A 339 -6.58 0.78 -8.02
CA ARG A 339 -6.71 2.17 -8.49
C ARG A 339 -6.27 3.17 -7.41
N ALA A 340 -5.51 4.19 -7.82
CA ALA A 340 -5.02 5.21 -6.90
C ALA A 340 -6.10 6.08 -6.27
N TRP A 341 -7.10 6.49 -7.05
CA TRP A 341 -8.25 7.26 -6.53
C TRP A 341 -8.99 6.48 -5.43
N VAL A 342 -9.18 5.18 -5.62
CA VAL A 342 -9.86 4.30 -4.64
C VAL A 342 -9.15 4.28 -3.29
N TYR A 343 -7.83 4.52 -3.24
CA TYR A 343 -7.10 4.56 -1.98
C TYR A 343 -7.74 5.56 -1.00
N GLN A 344 -8.03 6.80 -1.46
CA GLN A 344 -8.68 7.79 -0.61
C GLN A 344 -10.17 7.49 -0.39
N GLU A 345 -10.87 7.00 -1.42
CA GLU A 345 -12.29 6.66 -1.35
C GLU A 345 -12.56 5.63 -0.25
N TRP A 346 -11.76 4.57 -0.19
CA TRP A 346 -11.89 3.52 0.82
C TRP A 346 -11.40 4.02 2.18
N TYR A 347 -10.24 4.67 2.23
CA TYR A 347 -9.60 5.07 3.49
C TYR A 347 -10.43 6.08 4.29
N LEU A 348 -10.98 7.09 3.62
CA LEU A 348 -11.70 8.20 4.25
C LEU A 348 -13.16 7.86 4.57
N SER A 349 -13.72 6.87 3.89
CA SER A 349 -15.07 6.40 4.18
C SER A 349 -15.15 5.80 5.58
N LYS A 350 -16.09 6.23 6.41
CA LYS A 350 -16.29 5.66 7.76
C LYS A 350 -16.73 4.20 7.73
N ARG A 351 -17.47 3.84 6.68
CA ARG A 351 -18.05 2.51 6.45
C ARG A 351 -17.89 2.15 4.97
N SER A 352 -17.53 0.90 4.69
CA SER A 352 -17.50 0.33 3.36
C SER A 352 -18.27 -0.98 3.33
N LEU A 353 -19.21 -1.08 2.40
CA LEU A 353 -19.88 -2.32 2.03
C LEU A 353 -19.24 -2.83 0.74
N ILE A 354 -18.64 -4.01 0.77
CA ILE A 354 -17.77 -4.47 -0.31
C ILE A 354 -18.32 -5.73 -0.94
N LEU A 355 -18.63 -5.63 -2.23
CA LEU A 355 -19.03 -6.74 -3.10
C LEU A 355 -17.78 -7.51 -3.53
N GLY A 356 -17.34 -8.46 -2.70
CA GLY A 356 -16.22 -9.35 -2.96
C GLY A 356 -16.57 -10.49 -3.92
N SER A 357 -15.55 -11.20 -4.41
CA SER A 357 -15.72 -12.36 -5.31
C SER A 357 -16.27 -13.56 -4.57
N HIS A 358 -15.96 -13.68 -3.28
CA HIS A 358 -16.35 -14.82 -2.48
C HIS A 358 -17.51 -14.50 -1.56
N GLN A 359 -17.53 -13.32 -0.96
CA GLN A 359 -18.58 -12.93 -0.01
C GLN A 359 -18.76 -11.42 0.06
N LEU A 360 -19.87 -10.98 0.64
CA LEU A 360 -20.07 -9.61 1.07
C LEU A 360 -19.23 -9.32 2.31
N TRP A 361 -18.57 -8.15 2.33
CA TRP A 361 -17.81 -7.67 3.47
C TRP A 361 -18.34 -6.34 3.98
N TRP A 362 -18.31 -6.19 5.29
CA TRP A 362 -18.49 -4.92 5.97
C TRP A 362 -17.19 -4.48 6.60
N HIS A 363 -16.74 -3.27 6.28
CA HIS A 363 -15.54 -2.70 6.87
C HIS A 363 -15.79 -1.27 7.35
N CYS A 364 -15.82 -1.07 8.66
CA CYS A 364 -15.86 0.23 9.30
C CYS A 364 -14.63 0.42 10.21
N ARG A 365 -14.44 1.64 10.74
CA ARG A 365 -13.27 1.98 11.58
C ARG A 365 -13.10 1.11 12.83
N GLN A 366 -14.18 0.49 13.32
CA GLN A 366 -14.14 -0.34 14.52
C GLN A 366 -14.35 -1.83 14.26
N GLN A 367 -14.74 -2.26 13.06
CA GLN A 367 -15.08 -3.67 12.82
C GLN A 367 -14.94 -4.04 11.36
N LEU A 368 -14.37 -5.22 11.11
CA LEU A 368 -14.50 -5.98 9.87
C LEU A 368 -15.47 -7.13 10.13
N ALA A 369 -16.44 -7.35 9.24
CA ALA A 369 -17.37 -8.46 9.26
C ALA A 369 -17.59 -8.99 7.84
N CYS A 370 -18.10 -10.20 7.71
CA CYS A 370 -18.39 -10.82 6.42
C CYS A 370 -19.50 -11.87 6.56
N GLU A 371 -19.99 -12.42 5.46
CA GLU A 371 -21.12 -13.36 5.47
C GLU A 371 -20.89 -14.58 6.37
N ILE A 372 -19.67 -15.12 6.42
CA ILE A 372 -19.34 -16.26 7.31
C ILE A 372 -19.16 -15.85 8.78
N ARG A 373 -18.97 -14.55 9.05
CA ARG A 373 -18.80 -13.95 10.38
C ARG A 373 -19.58 -12.64 10.49
N PRO A 374 -20.91 -12.70 10.53
CA PRO A 374 -21.75 -11.51 10.51
C PRO A 374 -21.64 -10.67 11.78
N THR A 375 -21.16 -11.24 12.89
CA THR A 375 -20.92 -10.53 14.15
C THR A 375 -19.52 -9.92 14.26
N GLY A 376 -18.69 -10.03 13.21
CA GLY A 376 -17.33 -9.49 13.17
C GLY A 376 -16.24 -10.55 13.18
N VAL A 377 -15.09 -10.20 12.59
CA VAL A 377 -13.87 -10.99 12.69
C VAL A 377 -13.21 -10.76 14.07
N PRO A 378 -12.55 -11.77 14.66
CA PRO A 378 -11.84 -11.60 15.92
C PRO A 378 -10.74 -10.55 15.82
N LYS A 379 -10.63 -9.73 16.86
CA LYS A 379 -9.58 -8.69 17.02
C LYS A 379 -8.41 -9.15 17.90
N VAL A 380 -8.27 -10.45 18.10
CA VAL A 380 -7.23 -11.04 18.95
C VAL A 380 -5.85 -10.81 18.33
N PRO A 381 -4.77 -10.74 19.14
CA PRO A 381 -3.41 -10.71 18.62
C PRO A 381 -3.16 -11.90 17.67
N GLY A 382 -2.73 -11.63 16.43
CA GLY A 382 -2.60 -12.64 15.37
C GLY A 382 -3.84 -12.83 14.50
N GLY A 383 -4.94 -12.13 14.79
CA GLY A 383 -6.12 -12.01 13.92
C GLY A 383 -5.82 -11.16 12.69
N ARG A 384 -5.14 -11.76 11.70
CA ARG A 384 -4.56 -11.05 10.55
C ARG A 384 -5.55 -10.19 9.79
N TRP A 385 -6.77 -10.69 9.57
CA TRP A 385 -7.77 -9.97 8.78
C TRP A 385 -8.08 -8.60 9.37
N TRP A 386 -8.28 -8.49 10.70
CA TRP A 386 -8.51 -7.18 11.33
C TRP A 386 -7.23 -6.35 11.41
N GLU A 387 -6.10 -6.98 11.75
CA GLU A 387 -4.81 -6.28 11.86
C GLU A 387 -4.37 -5.62 10.55
N GLU A 388 -4.66 -6.26 9.43
CA GLU A 388 -4.43 -5.74 8.08
C GLU A 388 -5.53 -4.74 7.68
N ALA A 389 -6.82 -5.10 7.84
CA ALA A 389 -7.93 -4.25 7.43
C ALA A 389 -7.95 -2.91 8.15
N ARG A 390 -7.65 -2.85 9.45
CA ARG A 390 -7.67 -1.59 10.22
C ARG A 390 -6.76 -0.50 9.63
N THR A 391 -5.70 -0.89 8.92
CA THR A 391 -4.76 0.06 8.27
C THR A 391 -5.34 0.68 6.99
N LEU A 392 -6.40 0.10 6.44
CA LEU A 392 -7.10 0.58 5.24
C LEU A 392 -8.21 1.59 5.57
N LYS A 393 -8.33 2.01 6.84
CA LYS A 393 -9.26 3.05 7.29
C LYS A 393 -8.51 4.11 8.06
N GLU A 394 -9.05 5.31 8.02
CA GLU A 394 -8.62 6.38 8.92
C GLU A 394 -8.85 5.97 10.38
N ALA A 395 -7.75 5.90 11.13
CA ALA A 395 -7.78 5.72 12.57
C ALA A 395 -8.21 7.02 13.26
N THR A 396 -8.99 6.93 14.34
CA THR A 396 -9.15 8.06 15.25
C THR A 396 -7.81 8.36 15.89
N ALA A 397 -7.30 9.56 15.63
CA ALA A 397 -5.91 9.92 15.93
C ALA A 397 -5.61 9.75 17.43
N PRO A 398 -4.54 9.02 17.82
CA PRO A 398 -3.97 9.21 19.13
C PRO A 398 -3.44 10.64 19.24
N THR A 399 -3.71 11.27 20.36
CA THR A 399 -3.25 12.62 20.70
C THR A 399 -1.71 12.69 20.68
N HIS A 400 -1.17 13.60 19.85
CA HIS A 400 0.18 14.16 19.92
C HIS A 400 1.41 13.40 19.37
N SER A 401 1.29 12.41 18.47
CA SER A 401 2.50 11.89 17.78
C SER A 401 2.53 12.27 16.29
N ASP A 402 3.50 13.10 15.92
CA ASP A 402 4.03 13.27 14.55
C ASP A 402 4.70 11.96 14.12
N ASP A 403 3.86 10.96 13.84
CA ASP A 403 4.31 9.62 13.50
C ASP A 403 4.62 9.53 12.00
N LEU A 404 5.88 9.79 11.67
CA LEU A 404 6.42 9.54 10.34
C LEU A 404 6.17 8.10 9.88
N ASN A 405 6.14 7.10 10.77
CA ASN A 405 5.88 5.71 10.36
C ASN A 405 4.45 5.53 9.85
N GLU A 406 3.49 6.16 10.52
CA GLU A 406 2.09 6.13 10.09
C GLU A 406 1.93 6.80 8.72
N TRP A 407 2.54 7.98 8.53
CA TRP A 407 2.56 8.63 7.23
C TRP A 407 3.21 7.75 6.15
N ASN A 408 4.36 7.17 6.48
CA ASN A 408 5.11 6.31 5.58
C ASN A 408 4.28 5.11 5.12
N GLY A 409 3.58 4.43 6.04
CA GLY A 409 2.68 3.34 5.70
C GLY A 409 1.56 3.75 4.74
N ARG A 410 1.04 4.99 4.86
CA ARG A 410 0.05 5.53 3.92
C ARG A 410 0.63 5.74 2.52
N VAL A 411 1.83 6.30 2.42
CA VAL A 411 2.51 6.48 1.12
C VAL A 411 2.86 5.13 0.50
N GLU A 412 3.37 4.17 1.26
CA GLU A 412 3.65 2.82 0.78
C GLU A 412 2.39 2.12 0.26
N GLY A 413 1.27 2.25 0.98
CA GLY A 413 -0.01 1.69 0.55
C GLY A 413 -0.54 2.35 -0.74
N TYR A 414 -0.38 3.66 -0.86
CA TYR A 414 -0.83 4.43 -2.02
C TYR A 414 0.02 4.19 -3.27
N THR A 415 1.34 4.17 -3.14
CA THR A 415 2.26 3.99 -4.30
C THR A 415 2.10 2.63 -4.98
N ARG A 416 1.64 1.60 -4.26
CA ARG A 416 1.28 0.28 -4.82
C ARG A 416 0.07 0.29 -5.77
N THR A 417 -0.62 1.42 -5.89
CA THR A 417 -1.77 1.56 -6.78
C THR A 417 -1.36 2.07 -8.16
N ASN A 418 -2.26 1.94 -9.14
CA ASN A 418 -2.08 2.37 -10.51
C ASN A 418 -2.84 3.68 -10.78
N LEU A 419 -2.22 4.56 -11.56
CA LEU A 419 -2.79 5.78 -12.08
C LEU A 419 -2.93 5.70 -13.60
N THR A 420 -4.05 6.18 -14.13
CA THR A 420 -4.21 6.37 -15.58
C THR A 420 -3.54 7.66 -16.06
N ARG A 421 -3.57 8.71 -15.23
CA ARG A 421 -2.92 10.00 -15.47
C ARG A 421 -1.95 10.30 -14.34
N GLU A 422 -0.67 10.48 -14.65
CA GLU A 422 0.37 10.70 -13.62
C GLU A 422 0.18 12.02 -12.87
N THR A 423 -0.38 13.02 -13.54
CA THR A 423 -0.71 14.35 -12.98
C THR A 423 -1.70 14.27 -11.82
N ASP A 424 -2.49 13.19 -11.74
CA ASP A 424 -3.50 13.01 -10.72
C ASP A 424 -2.89 12.55 -9.38
N ARG A 425 -1.59 12.19 -9.34
CA ARG A 425 -0.98 11.52 -8.18
C ARG A 425 -1.19 12.27 -6.86
N LEU A 426 -0.89 13.56 -6.84
CA LEU A 426 -1.04 14.36 -5.62
C LEU A 426 -2.51 14.58 -5.27
N VAL A 427 -3.33 14.86 -6.28
CA VAL A 427 -4.78 15.12 -6.09
C VAL A 427 -5.50 13.87 -5.59
N ALA A 428 -5.19 12.70 -6.15
CA ALA A 428 -5.73 11.40 -5.74
C ALA A 428 -5.34 10.98 -4.31
N PHE A 429 -4.31 11.61 -3.73
CA PHE A 429 -3.86 11.36 -2.36
C PHE A 429 -4.21 12.51 -1.41
N SER A 430 -4.70 13.63 -1.92
CA SER A 430 -4.90 14.88 -1.19
C SER A 430 -5.88 14.77 -0.02
N GLY A 431 -6.92 13.93 -0.13
CA GLY A 431 -7.84 13.67 0.98
C GLY A 431 -7.13 13.03 2.18
N ILE A 432 -6.16 12.15 1.94
CA ILE A 432 -5.32 11.53 2.97
C ILE A 432 -4.40 12.57 3.62
N VAL A 433 -3.84 13.47 2.81
CA VAL A 433 -3.03 14.62 3.29
C VAL A 433 -3.87 15.51 4.20
N GLN A 434 -5.08 15.88 3.78
CA GLN A 434 -6.00 16.69 4.57
C GLN A 434 -6.36 16.00 5.88
N SER A 435 -6.69 14.71 5.86
CA SER A 435 -6.97 13.91 7.07
C SER A 435 -5.77 13.90 8.04
N PHE A 436 -4.59 13.54 7.55
CA PHE A 436 -3.38 13.42 8.37
C PHE A 436 -2.95 14.78 8.94
N GLY A 437 -2.93 15.81 8.10
CA GLY A 437 -2.46 17.14 8.46
C GLY A 437 -3.40 17.87 9.42
N HIS A 438 -4.72 17.78 9.24
CA HIS A 438 -5.68 18.41 10.16
C HIS A 438 -5.70 17.73 11.52
N SER A 439 -5.67 16.40 11.57
CA SER A 439 -5.70 15.66 12.85
C SER A 439 -4.46 15.91 13.72
N ARG A 440 -3.36 16.39 13.12
CA ARG A 440 -2.09 16.71 13.80
C ARG A 440 -1.77 18.21 13.89
N GLY A 441 -2.57 19.06 13.25
CA GLY A 441 -2.28 20.51 13.19
C GLY A 441 -1.07 20.88 12.33
N ILE A 442 -0.64 20.01 11.42
CA ILE A 442 0.55 20.20 10.56
C ILE A 442 0.19 20.39 9.08
N ILE A 443 -1.08 20.62 8.75
CA ILE A 443 -1.57 20.69 7.36
C ILE A 443 -0.77 21.66 6.47
N HIS A 444 -0.27 22.75 7.04
CA HIS A 444 0.52 23.77 6.35
C HIS A 444 1.98 23.35 6.08
N GLU A 445 2.45 22.26 6.68
CA GLU A 445 3.80 21.70 6.55
C GLU A 445 3.91 20.72 5.37
N TYR A 446 2.82 20.40 4.66
CA TYR A 446 2.84 19.45 3.56
C TYR A 446 3.57 20.01 2.33
N MET A 447 4.53 19.25 1.81
CA MET A 447 5.36 19.61 0.66
C MET A 447 5.56 18.41 -0.25
N ALA A 448 4.83 18.38 -1.37
CA ALA A 448 4.99 17.41 -2.46
C ALA A 448 5.21 15.98 -1.96
N GLY A 449 4.25 15.39 -1.24
CA GLY A 449 4.36 14.01 -0.76
C GLY A 449 5.07 13.81 0.59
N LEU A 450 5.73 14.83 1.13
CA LEU A 450 6.44 14.79 2.42
C LEU A 450 5.91 15.87 3.39
N TRP A 451 6.27 15.76 4.67
CA TRP A 451 5.97 16.78 5.68
C TRP A 451 7.26 17.47 6.09
N ARG A 452 7.26 18.80 6.09
CA ARG A 452 8.42 19.62 6.46
C ARG A 452 8.92 19.32 7.88
N CYS A 453 8.01 19.08 8.83
CA CYS A 453 8.36 18.69 10.21
C CYS A 453 9.10 17.34 10.31
N HIS A 454 9.00 16.46 9.31
CA HIS A 454 9.69 15.18 9.28
C HIS A 454 11.01 15.20 8.50
N LEU A 455 11.40 16.34 7.93
CA LEU A 455 12.66 16.46 7.22
C LEU A 455 13.84 16.64 8.19
N PRO A 456 15.03 16.11 7.86
CA PRO A 456 15.39 15.45 6.60
C PRO A 456 15.10 13.94 6.58
N ALA A 457 14.69 13.33 7.69
CA ALA A 457 14.44 11.89 7.80
C ALA A 457 13.48 11.35 6.73
N ALA A 458 12.42 12.10 6.41
CA ALA A 458 11.46 11.73 5.37
C ALA A 458 12.06 11.65 3.94
N LEU A 459 13.29 12.13 3.72
CA LEU A 459 14.01 11.97 2.45
C LEU A 459 14.59 10.56 2.28
N CYS A 460 14.62 9.71 3.31
CA CYS A 460 15.22 8.37 3.24
C CYS A 460 14.31 7.31 2.59
N TRP A 461 13.32 7.70 1.80
CA TRP A 461 12.54 6.77 0.97
C TRP A 461 13.42 6.18 -0.14
N ARG A 462 13.07 5.00 -0.67
CA ARG A 462 13.72 4.41 -1.86
C ARG A 462 12.72 3.57 -2.65
N PRO A 463 12.82 3.45 -3.98
CA PRO A 463 12.03 2.46 -4.71
C PRO A 463 12.50 1.03 -4.37
N ILE A 464 11.57 0.08 -4.44
CA ILE A 464 11.85 -1.37 -4.31
C ILE A 464 11.42 -2.18 -5.54
N THR A 465 10.68 -1.56 -6.45
CA THR A 465 10.34 -2.10 -7.77
C THR A 465 10.93 -1.18 -8.84
N HIS A 466 10.89 -1.65 -10.08
CA HIS A 466 11.17 -0.82 -11.23
C HIS A 466 10.39 0.50 -11.16
N ALA A 467 11.09 1.60 -11.36
CA ALA A 467 10.56 2.96 -11.33
C ALA A 467 11.35 3.79 -12.33
N GLN A 468 10.69 4.78 -12.91
CA GLN A 468 11.28 5.81 -13.76
C GLN A 468 10.74 7.15 -13.27
N ARG A 469 11.34 8.29 -13.64
CA ARG A 469 10.70 9.57 -13.38
C ARG A 469 9.74 10.00 -14.48
N SER A 470 8.68 10.71 -14.08
CA SER A 470 7.64 11.16 -15.02
C SER A 470 8.21 12.09 -16.08
N ALA A 471 7.97 11.84 -17.37
CA ALA A 471 8.45 12.73 -18.44
C ALA A 471 7.99 14.19 -18.25
N VAL A 472 6.84 14.39 -17.61
CA VAL A 472 6.32 15.69 -17.18
C VAL A 472 6.72 15.96 -15.73
N TYR A 473 6.87 17.22 -15.34
CA TYR A 473 7.11 17.54 -13.93
C TYR A 473 5.90 17.11 -13.06
N ALA A 474 6.06 16.00 -12.32
CA ALA A 474 5.08 15.51 -11.34
C ALA A 474 5.44 15.88 -9.88
N GLY A 475 6.69 16.29 -9.65
CA GLY A 475 7.21 16.66 -8.35
C GLY A 475 8.73 16.84 -8.38
N PRO A 476 9.31 17.37 -7.28
CA PRO A 476 10.74 17.63 -7.18
C PRO A 476 11.56 16.34 -7.02
N SER A 477 12.85 16.36 -7.36
CA SER A 477 13.67 15.14 -7.41
C SER A 477 13.80 14.45 -6.04
N TRP A 478 13.75 15.25 -4.97
CA TRP A 478 13.82 14.79 -3.58
C TRP A 478 12.54 14.11 -3.07
N SER A 479 11.45 14.16 -3.83
CA SER A 479 10.17 13.53 -3.49
C SER A 479 9.87 12.32 -4.35
N TRP A 480 9.27 11.30 -3.73
CA TRP A 480 8.74 10.10 -4.39
C TRP A 480 7.69 10.44 -5.45
N THR A 481 7.06 11.61 -5.35
CA THR A 481 6.04 12.11 -6.28
C THR A 481 6.58 12.37 -7.69
N SER A 482 7.90 12.45 -7.84
CA SER A 482 8.56 12.64 -9.14
C SER A 482 8.67 11.35 -9.98
N LEU A 483 8.43 10.18 -9.39
CA LEU A 483 8.47 8.89 -10.09
C LEU A 483 7.28 8.74 -11.06
N ALA A 484 7.23 7.69 -11.87
CA ALA A 484 6.26 7.44 -12.94
C ALA A 484 5.62 6.08 -12.76
N GLY A 485 4.41 5.91 -13.30
CA GLY A 485 3.72 4.63 -13.29
C GLY A 485 3.42 4.05 -11.89
N GLY A 486 3.29 2.72 -11.84
CA GLY A 486 3.13 1.95 -10.60
C GLY A 486 4.49 1.54 -10.06
N PHE A 487 4.84 2.06 -8.88
CA PHE A 487 6.12 1.79 -8.22
C PHE A 487 5.89 1.59 -6.73
N HIS A 488 6.70 0.76 -6.09
CA HIS A 488 6.64 0.60 -4.66
C HIS A 488 7.80 1.37 -4.04
N VAL A 489 7.49 2.23 -3.07
CA VAL A 489 8.51 2.81 -2.20
C VAL A 489 8.61 2.01 -0.92
N PHE A 490 9.81 2.00 -0.36
CA PHE A 490 10.07 1.55 0.99
C PHE A 490 10.53 2.74 1.83
N MET A 491 9.98 2.83 3.02
CA MET A 491 10.25 3.89 3.97
C MET A 491 10.63 3.26 5.31
N TYR A 492 11.83 3.59 5.79
CA TYR A 492 12.31 3.03 7.04
C TYR A 492 11.45 3.50 8.23
N SER A 493 11.28 2.60 9.20
CA SER A 493 10.62 2.91 10.46
C SER A 493 11.59 3.55 11.47
N ASN A 494 11.04 4.35 12.38
CA ASN A 494 11.73 4.97 13.50
C ASN A 494 12.88 5.92 13.14
N LEU A 495 12.87 6.47 11.92
CA LEU A 495 13.93 7.38 11.46
C LEU A 495 14.10 8.61 12.35
N LEU A 496 13.03 9.12 12.94
CA LEU A 496 13.08 10.29 13.85
C LEU A 496 13.85 10.00 15.15
N ARG A 497 14.18 8.74 15.45
CA ARG A 497 14.99 8.34 16.62
C ARG A 497 16.47 8.19 16.29
N GLU A 498 16.85 8.22 15.02
CA GLU A 498 18.24 8.07 14.58
C GLU A 498 18.96 9.43 14.63
N PRO A 499 20.21 9.50 15.14
CA PRO A 499 21.04 10.69 15.02
C PRO A 499 21.06 11.27 13.61
N CYS A 500 20.80 12.57 13.50
CA CYS A 500 20.76 13.28 12.22
C CYS A 500 21.94 14.22 12.04
N TYR A 501 22.63 14.12 10.91
CA TYR A 501 23.81 14.93 10.55
C TYR A 501 23.50 16.02 9.52
N ALA A 502 22.26 16.10 9.06
CA ALA A 502 21.80 17.12 8.12
C ALA A 502 20.72 18.00 8.76
N SER A 503 20.64 19.25 8.31
CA SER A 503 19.55 20.17 8.66
C SER A 503 18.98 20.77 7.39
N VAL A 504 17.65 20.92 7.36
CA VAL A 504 16.98 21.71 6.33
C VAL A 504 17.03 23.17 6.73
N GLU A 505 17.77 23.98 5.98
CA GLU A 505 17.96 25.41 6.25
C GLU A 505 16.77 26.24 5.74
N ARG A 506 16.32 25.92 4.53
CA ARG A 506 15.23 26.63 3.86
C ARG A 506 14.52 25.70 2.89
N ILE A 507 13.23 25.93 2.72
CA ILE A 507 12.46 25.34 1.62
C ILE A 507 11.77 26.49 0.89
N SER A 508 11.92 26.51 -0.42
CA SER A 508 11.28 27.48 -1.32
C SER A 508 10.24 26.71 -2.14
N PRO A 509 8.98 26.62 -1.68
CA PRO A 509 7.93 25.93 -2.43
C PRO A 509 7.66 26.65 -3.76
N LEU A 510 7.10 25.92 -4.72
CA LEU A 510 6.53 26.53 -5.92
C LEU A 510 5.40 27.49 -5.54
N CYS A 511 5.31 28.63 -6.25
CA CYS A 511 4.37 29.68 -5.92
C CYS A 511 2.93 29.25 -6.16
N ASN A 512 2.63 28.56 -7.27
CA ASN A 512 1.29 28.03 -7.46
C ASN A 512 1.19 26.62 -6.89
N LYS A 513 0.08 26.44 -6.21
CA LYS A 513 -0.33 25.18 -5.61
C LYS A 513 -0.89 24.25 -6.68
N GLY A 514 -0.93 22.97 -6.35
CA GLY A 514 -1.67 21.97 -7.10
C GLY A 514 -3.17 22.26 -7.05
N MET A 515 -3.92 21.52 -7.85
CA MET A 515 -5.39 21.61 -7.90
C MET A 515 -6.03 21.31 -6.53
N ASP A 516 -5.37 20.49 -5.72
CA ASP A 516 -5.71 20.17 -4.35
C ASP A 516 -5.42 21.30 -3.33
N GLY A 517 -4.76 22.39 -3.77
CA GLY A 517 -4.36 23.51 -2.92
C GLY A 517 -3.06 23.27 -2.13
N PHE A 518 -2.37 22.16 -2.37
CA PHE A 518 -1.09 21.84 -1.73
C PHE A 518 0.12 22.27 -2.56
N SER A 519 1.27 22.40 -1.93
CA SER A 519 2.51 22.63 -2.67
C SER A 519 2.89 21.39 -3.49
N VAL A 520 3.02 21.55 -4.81
CA VAL A 520 3.39 20.47 -5.75
C VAL A 520 4.90 20.29 -5.89
N GLY A 521 5.70 21.11 -5.22
CA GLY A 521 7.14 20.98 -5.25
C GLY A 521 7.87 22.20 -4.76
N GLY A 522 9.15 22.27 -5.11
CA GLY A 522 10.02 23.38 -4.75
C GLY A 522 11.43 22.92 -4.47
N VAL A 523 12.21 23.87 -3.97
CA VAL A 523 13.64 23.73 -3.78
C VAL A 523 13.95 23.60 -2.30
N ILE A 524 14.81 22.64 -1.93
CA ILE A 524 15.24 22.44 -0.53
C ILE A 524 16.72 22.80 -0.40
N ASN A 525 17.03 23.70 0.53
CA ASN A 525 18.39 23.96 1.00
C ASN A 525 18.69 23.06 2.19
N ILE A 526 19.64 22.14 2.03
CA ILE A 526 20.10 21.25 3.09
C ILE A 526 21.57 21.53 3.40
N SER A 527 21.89 21.58 4.69
CA SER A 527 23.25 21.61 5.21
C SER A 527 23.64 20.25 5.79
N GLY A 528 24.73 19.66 5.32
CA GLY A 528 25.19 18.35 5.81
C GLY A 528 26.63 18.04 5.39
N TYR A 529 27.13 16.87 5.78
CA TYR A 529 28.42 16.36 5.30
C TYR A 529 28.24 15.75 3.91
N LEU A 530 29.01 16.26 2.96
CA LEU A 530 28.95 15.90 1.55
C LEU A 530 30.25 15.23 1.13
N PHE A 531 30.16 14.02 0.59
CA PHE A 531 31.31 13.23 0.13
C PHE A 531 31.20 13.04 -1.37
N GLU A 532 32.29 13.26 -2.10
CA GLU A 532 32.32 12.96 -3.54
C GLU A 532 32.38 11.45 -3.76
N ILE A 533 31.57 10.95 -4.69
CA ILE A 533 31.50 9.54 -5.07
C ILE A 533 31.98 9.42 -6.51
N ASN A 534 32.82 8.42 -6.79
CA ASN A 534 33.19 8.07 -8.14
C ASN A 534 32.29 6.96 -8.67
N TYR A 535 31.64 7.22 -9.80
CA TYR A 535 31.04 6.17 -10.60
C TYR A 535 32.12 5.53 -11.47
N VAL A 536 32.29 4.21 -11.40
CA VAL A 536 33.23 3.48 -12.25
C VAL A 536 32.44 2.46 -13.06
N TYR A 537 32.45 2.64 -14.38
CA TYR A 537 31.90 1.65 -15.30
C TYR A 537 32.89 0.48 -15.41
N GLY A 538 32.46 -0.72 -15.04
CA GLY A 538 33.31 -1.91 -15.08
C GLY A 538 33.61 -2.35 -16.51
N SER A 539 34.86 -2.17 -16.97
CA SER A 539 35.34 -2.79 -18.22
C SER A 539 35.56 -4.30 -18.09
N ASP A 540 35.84 -4.77 -16.87
CA ASP A 540 36.31 -6.14 -16.61
C ASP A 540 35.17 -7.11 -16.26
N ASN A 541 33.99 -6.59 -15.94
CA ASN A 541 32.77 -7.37 -15.74
C ASN A 541 31.54 -6.52 -16.16
N PRO A 542 31.16 -6.51 -17.44
CA PRO A 542 30.19 -5.57 -18.05
C PRO A 542 28.73 -5.74 -17.59
N THR A 543 28.48 -6.49 -16.51
CA THR A 543 27.16 -6.75 -15.94
C THR A 543 26.91 -6.05 -14.61
N GLU A 544 27.88 -5.31 -14.06
CA GLU A 544 27.75 -4.66 -12.76
C GLU A 544 28.25 -3.20 -12.78
N ASP A 545 27.32 -2.27 -13.03
CA ASP A 545 27.52 -0.85 -12.70
C ASP A 545 27.75 -0.69 -11.19
N SER A 546 28.85 -0.05 -10.79
CA SER A 546 29.18 0.09 -9.38
C SER A 546 29.72 1.48 -9.02
N PHE A 547 29.15 2.05 -7.95
CA PHE A 547 29.53 3.33 -7.38
C PHE A 547 30.46 3.10 -6.20
N TRP A 548 31.61 3.78 -6.18
CA TRP A 548 32.61 3.65 -5.13
C TRP A 548 32.98 5.03 -4.61
N VAL A 549 33.37 5.13 -3.33
CA VAL A 549 33.93 6.39 -2.84
C VAL A 549 35.31 6.57 -3.42
N ALA A 550 35.63 7.79 -3.86
CA ALA A 550 36.83 8.12 -4.64
C ALA A 550 38.18 7.70 -4.02
N GLU A 551 38.18 7.28 -2.75
CA GLU A 551 39.37 7.03 -1.94
C GLU A 551 39.27 5.76 -1.06
N ASP A 552 38.21 4.96 -1.16
CA ASP A 552 38.08 3.70 -0.41
C ASP A 552 37.27 2.64 -1.20
N PRO A 553 37.93 1.80 -2.04
CA PRO A 553 37.27 0.79 -2.84
C PRO A 553 36.79 -0.42 -2.01
N HIS A 554 37.14 -0.51 -0.73
CA HIS A 554 36.75 -1.61 0.15
C HIS A 554 35.50 -1.29 0.98
N LEU A 555 34.89 -0.12 0.77
CA LEU A 555 33.71 0.28 1.52
C LEU A 555 32.51 -0.60 1.18
N GLU A 556 31.94 -1.24 2.20
CA GLU A 556 30.68 -1.97 2.05
C GLU A 556 29.51 -0.98 1.96
N VAL A 557 28.98 -0.82 0.75
CA VAL A 557 27.88 0.09 0.42
C VAL A 557 26.70 -0.66 -0.18
N GLN A 558 25.51 -0.12 0.03
CA GLN A 558 24.31 -0.55 -0.67
C GLN A 558 23.66 0.66 -1.32
N LEU A 559 23.66 0.68 -2.65
CA LEU A 559 23.08 1.74 -3.44
C LEU A 559 21.70 1.33 -3.96
N PHE A 560 20.77 2.27 -3.90
CA PHE A 560 19.46 2.19 -4.51
C PHE A 560 19.26 3.43 -5.36
N LEU A 561 19.20 3.26 -6.67
CA LEU A 561 18.87 4.37 -7.57
C LEU A 561 17.36 4.61 -7.52
N ASP A 562 16.96 5.86 -7.70
CA ASP A 562 15.55 6.23 -7.75
C ASP A 562 14.88 5.74 -9.05
N GLU A 563 15.68 5.45 -10.07
CA GLU A 563 15.26 5.04 -11.41
C GLU A 563 16.03 3.78 -11.84
N HIS A 564 15.40 2.96 -12.65
CA HIS A 564 15.99 1.75 -13.21
C HIS A 564 16.30 1.92 -14.71
N ALA A 565 17.34 1.22 -15.16
CA ALA A 565 17.78 1.18 -16.54
C ALA A 565 16.87 0.28 -17.39
N GLU A 566 15.84 0.83 -18.01
CA GLU A 566 15.31 0.28 -19.25
C GLU A 566 15.86 1.17 -20.37
N ASP A 567 16.51 0.56 -21.38
CA ASP A 567 17.09 1.25 -22.54
C ASP A 567 18.27 2.22 -22.24
N ASP A 568 19.18 1.84 -21.34
CA ASP A 568 20.44 2.57 -21.03
C ASP A 568 20.27 4.00 -20.42
N GLU A 569 19.11 4.39 -19.89
CA GLU A 569 18.96 5.68 -19.19
C GLU A 569 18.60 5.48 -17.70
N ILE A 570 19.41 6.04 -16.79
CA ILE A 570 19.29 5.74 -15.33
C ILE A 570 19.16 7.02 -14.48
N MET A 571 19.45 8.19 -15.04
CA MET A 571 19.47 9.41 -14.25
C MET A 571 18.72 10.52 -14.95
N SER A 572 17.74 11.06 -14.26
CA SER A 572 16.99 12.21 -14.76
C SER A 572 17.28 13.49 -13.97
N HIS A 573 17.46 14.59 -14.70
CA HIS A 573 17.50 15.93 -14.14
C HIS A 573 16.77 16.94 -15.03
N LEU A 574 16.62 18.16 -14.54
CA LEU A 574 16.01 19.26 -15.28
C LEU A 574 17.08 20.09 -15.99
N SER A 575 16.80 20.54 -17.21
CA SER A 575 17.76 21.28 -18.04
C SER A 575 17.84 22.76 -17.67
N GLU A 576 18.97 23.25 -17.17
CA GLU A 576 19.23 24.69 -16.94
C GLU A 576 18.06 25.42 -16.24
N PRO A 577 17.71 25.04 -15.00
CA PRO A 577 16.60 25.66 -14.29
C PRO A 577 16.90 27.14 -14.03
N ASP A 578 15.97 28.01 -14.42
CA ASP A 578 16.01 29.42 -14.01
C ASP A 578 15.52 29.53 -12.57
N LEU A 579 16.44 29.67 -11.61
CA LEU A 579 16.07 29.79 -10.20
C LEU A 579 15.39 31.13 -9.85
N GLY A 580 15.57 32.16 -10.69
CA GLY A 580 14.93 33.47 -10.50
C GLY A 580 13.43 33.43 -10.83
N ASP A 581 13.04 32.55 -11.76
CA ASP A 581 11.66 32.36 -12.22
C ASP A 581 11.29 30.86 -12.28
N PHE A 582 11.71 30.10 -11.27
CA PHE A 582 11.63 28.64 -11.24
C PHE A 582 10.21 28.12 -11.48
N ASP A 583 9.23 28.84 -10.95
CA ASP A 583 7.83 28.47 -11.03
C ASP A 583 7.26 28.52 -12.46
N HIS A 584 7.58 29.58 -13.20
CA HIS A 584 7.21 29.69 -14.61
C HIS A 584 8.01 28.70 -15.47
N TRP A 585 9.29 28.53 -15.15
CA TRP A 585 10.19 27.62 -15.84
C TRP A 585 9.70 26.17 -15.77
N VAL A 586 9.36 25.67 -14.58
CA VAL A 586 8.85 24.30 -14.36
C VAL A 586 7.60 24.00 -15.19
N ARG A 587 6.69 24.96 -15.34
CA ARG A 587 5.43 24.75 -16.06
C ARG A 587 5.57 24.74 -17.58
N ASN A 588 6.40 25.63 -18.10
CA ASN A 588 6.35 25.99 -19.52
C ASN A 588 7.62 25.63 -20.28
N LYS A 589 8.74 25.43 -19.57
CA LYS A 589 10.08 25.32 -20.16
C LYS A 589 10.86 24.11 -19.67
N ALA A 590 10.42 23.46 -18.59
CA ALA A 590 11.13 22.33 -18.05
C ALA A 590 11.18 21.18 -19.03
N VAL A 591 12.40 20.84 -19.43
CA VAL A 591 12.68 19.62 -20.18
C VAL A 591 13.50 18.70 -19.28
N ARG A 592 12.97 17.49 -19.07
CA ARG A 592 13.70 16.41 -18.43
C ARG A 592 14.81 15.93 -19.36
N LYS A 593 16.03 15.85 -18.84
CA LYS A 593 17.16 15.19 -19.48
C LYS A 593 17.40 13.90 -18.72
N ALA A 594 17.40 12.78 -19.44
CA ALA A 594 17.78 11.48 -18.93
C ALA A 594 19.06 11.00 -19.64
N MET A 595 19.90 10.24 -18.94
CA MET A 595 21.14 9.70 -19.50
C MET A 595 21.66 8.49 -18.71
N HIS A 596 22.52 7.70 -19.34
CA HIS A 596 23.30 6.67 -18.66
C HIS A 596 24.33 7.30 -17.70
N PRO A 597 24.63 6.71 -16.53
CA PRO A 597 25.67 7.17 -15.62
C PRO A 597 27.06 7.31 -16.26
N LYS A 598 27.41 6.42 -17.20
CA LYS A 598 28.66 6.50 -18.00
C LYS A 598 28.78 7.78 -18.84
N ASP A 599 27.64 8.36 -19.23
CA ASP A 599 27.57 9.54 -20.09
C ASP A 599 27.36 10.84 -19.28
N ALA A 600 27.39 10.73 -17.95
CA ALA A 600 27.16 11.84 -17.04
C ALA A 600 28.21 12.93 -17.22
N ARG A 601 27.77 14.16 -17.51
CA ARG A 601 28.63 15.36 -17.55
C ARG A 601 28.53 16.13 -16.24
N GLY A 602 28.80 15.44 -15.12
CA GLY A 602 28.62 15.96 -13.76
C GLY A 602 29.37 15.16 -12.72
N GLN A 603 29.17 15.52 -11.45
CA GLN A 603 29.76 14.84 -10.29
C GLN A 603 28.66 14.21 -9.43
N PHE A 604 29.03 13.14 -8.74
CA PHE A 604 28.16 12.44 -7.80
C PHE A 604 28.58 12.71 -6.37
N PHE A 605 27.59 12.82 -5.50
CA PHE A 605 27.81 13.10 -4.09
C PHE A 605 26.94 12.24 -3.20
N PHE A 606 27.49 11.87 -2.05
CA PHE A 606 26.74 11.31 -0.94
C PHE A 606 26.51 12.40 0.11
N LEU A 607 25.25 12.66 0.42
CA LEU A 607 24.87 13.53 1.52
C LEU A 607 24.47 12.67 2.73
N LEU A 608 25.27 12.71 3.79
CA LEU A 608 25.00 11.98 5.02
C LEU A 608 23.80 12.60 5.76
N LEU A 609 22.75 11.79 5.98
CA LEU A 609 21.54 12.21 6.69
C LEU A 609 21.46 11.63 8.10
N LEU A 610 21.50 10.30 8.23
CA LEU A 610 21.19 9.59 9.47
C LEU A 610 22.25 8.55 9.83
N ASP A 611 22.31 8.20 11.12
CA ASP A 611 23.16 7.15 11.67
C ASP A 611 22.37 6.24 12.60
N ARG A 612 22.31 4.95 12.27
CA ARG A 612 21.60 3.93 13.05
C ARG A 612 22.31 3.50 14.34
N GLY A 613 23.47 4.08 14.65
CA GLY A 613 24.27 3.77 15.82
C GLY A 613 24.97 2.41 15.74
N GLY A 614 24.93 1.64 16.83
CA GLY A 614 25.73 0.41 17.01
C GLY A 614 25.32 -0.82 16.18
N ILE A 615 24.44 -0.67 15.18
CA ILE A 615 24.03 -1.78 14.31
C ILE A 615 25.16 -2.04 13.29
N PRO A 616 25.72 -3.27 13.23
CA PRO A 616 26.94 -3.54 12.47
C PRO A 616 26.77 -3.61 10.95
N TYR A 617 25.52 -3.68 10.47
CA TYR A 617 25.20 -3.74 9.04
C TYR A 617 24.59 -2.40 8.59
N PHE A 618 25.24 -1.71 7.65
CA PHE A 618 24.72 -0.52 6.97
C PHE A 618 24.22 0.59 7.93
N ARG A 619 25.15 1.07 8.77
CA ARG A 619 24.95 2.07 9.84
C ARG A 619 24.52 3.45 9.34
N PHE A 620 25.17 3.98 8.31
CA PHE A 620 24.95 5.35 7.84
C PHE A 620 24.02 5.37 6.64
N ARG A 621 23.20 6.41 6.55
CA ARG A 621 22.16 6.57 5.53
C ARG A 621 22.21 7.96 4.94
N GLY A 622 21.97 8.07 3.64
CA GLY A 622 22.00 9.36 2.97
C GLY A 622 21.49 9.33 1.55
N LEU A 623 21.52 10.50 0.93
CA LEU A 623 21.08 10.69 -0.45
C LEU A 623 22.27 10.57 -1.39
N VAL A 624 22.01 9.99 -2.55
CA VAL A 624 22.91 10.09 -3.70
C VAL A 624 22.41 11.21 -4.59
N LEU A 625 23.30 12.15 -4.84
CA LEU A 625 23.02 13.38 -5.54
C LEU A 625 23.87 13.46 -6.80
N TYR A 626 23.27 13.96 -7.86
CA TYR A 626 23.95 14.32 -9.09
C TYR A 626 24.00 15.84 -9.23
N GLN A 627 25.17 16.37 -9.56
CA GLN A 627 25.36 17.77 -9.89
C GLN A 627 25.90 17.89 -11.33
N PRO A 628 25.12 18.46 -12.27
CA PRO A 628 25.63 18.78 -13.60
C PRO A 628 26.79 19.80 -13.51
N LEU A 629 27.83 19.66 -14.34
CA LEU A 629 29.01 20.56 -14.33
C LEU A 629 28.65 22.04 -14.52
N GLU A 630 27.61 22.31 -15.30
CA GLU A 630 27.17 23.65 -15.67
C GLU A 630 26.14 24.24 -14.68
N GLN A 631 25.80 23.51 -13.60
CA GLN A 631 24.78 23.91 -12.64
C GLN A 631 25.30 23.86 -11.20
N GLN A 632 24.81 24.77 -10.35
CA GLN A 632 25.08 24.77 -8.91
C GLN A 632 24.07 23.95 -8.10
N THR A 633 23.06 23.41 -8.77
CA THR A 633 21.95 22.70 -8.16
C THR A 633 22.15 21.20 -8.18
N PHE A 634 21.66 20.53 -7.14
CA PHE A 634 21.75 19.09 -6.97
C PHE A 634 20.41 18.45 -7.27
N TYR A 635 20.47 17.27 -7.86
CA TYR A 635 19.31 16.42 -8.09
C TYR A 635 19.51 15.14 -7.29
N ARG A 636 18.50 14.74 -6.54
CA ARG A 636 18.50 13.42 -5.96
C ARG A 636 18.40 12.39 -7.09
N VAL A 637 19.27 11.39 -7.08
CA VAL A 637 19.26 10.28 -8.04
C VAL A 637 19.21 8.93 -7.35
N GLY A 638 19.34 8.90 -6.03
CA GLY A 638 19.20 7.68 -5.27
C GLY A 638 19.38 7.86 -3.77
N TYR A 639 19.51 6.72 -3.12
CA TYR A 639 19.64 6.53 -1.70
C TYR A 639 20.74 5.49 -1.46
N MET A 640 21.60 5.73 -0.47
CA MET A 640 22.72 4.84 -0.21
C MET A 640 22.88 4.57 1.29
N ASN A 641 23.14 3.31 1.62
CA ASN A 641 23.55 2.90 2.96
C ASN A 641 25.03 2.56 2.99
N TRP A 642 25.72 3.00 4.03
CA TRP A 642 27.13 2.68 4.28
C TRP A 642 27.31 1.93 5.57
N ARG A 643 28.19 0.93 5.58
CA ARG A 643 28.59 0.27 6.81
C ARG A 643 29.50 1.14 7.68
N ARG A 644 30.41 1.88 7.06
CA ARG A 644 31.37 2.80 7.70
C ARG A 644 31.45 4.10 6.90
N LEU A 645 32.00 5.15 7.48
CA LEU A 645 32.33 6.36 6.72
C LEU A 645 33.63 6.12 5.92
N PRO A 646 33.90 6.92 4.86
CA PRO A 646 35.09 6.80 4.04
C PRO A 646 36.33 7.01 4.89
N GLN A 647 37.46 6.42 4.48
CA GLN A 647 38.75 6.56 5.18
C GLN A 647 38.70 6.12 6.67
N GLU A 648 37.75 5.24 7.02
CA GLU A 648 37.48 4.77 8.39
C GLU A 648 37.24 5.88 9.44
N ILE A 649 36.75 7.04 9.01
CA ILE A 649 36.51 8.19 9.90
C ILE A 649 35.43 7.83 10.93
N SER A 650 35.68 8.15 12.21
CA SER A 650 34.68 7.99 13.26
C SER A 650 33.66 9.15 13.23
N PRO A 651 32.42 8.94 13.70
CA PRO A 651 31.43 10.02 13.84
C PRO A 651 31.95 11.24 14.59
N ASP A 652 32.78 11.05 15.63
CA ASP A 652 33.36 12.13 16.43
C ASP A 652 34.38 12.96 15.64
N GLN A 653 35.02 12.34 14.64
CA GLN A 653 36.01 12.97 13.78
C GLN A 653 35.38 13.76 12.61
N LEU A 654 34.11 13.54 12.28
CA LEU A 654 33.43 14.22 11.17
C LEU A 654 33.55 15.74 11.25
N SER A 655 33.20 16.32 12.39
CA SER A 655 33.21 17.78 12.58
C SER A 655 34.60 18.40 12.58
N ALA A 656 35.63 17.61 12.90
CA ALA A 656 37.01 18.06 12.93
C ALA A 656 37.69 17.99 11.56
N GLN A 657 37.30 17.03 10.73
CA GLN A 657 37.94 16.75 9.44
C GLN A 657 37.17 17.29 8.24
N TYR A 658 35.84 17.44 8.36
CA TYR A 658 34.97 17.86 7.25
C TYR A 658 34.09 19.04 7.65
N SER A 659 33.99 20.01 6.74
CA SER A 659 33.03 21.10 6.87
C SER A 659 31.67 20.68 6.33
N ARG A 660 30.59 21.05 7.03
CA ARG A 660 29.24 20.95 6.48
C ARG A 660 29.09 21.89 5.28
N ARG A 661 28.42 21.43 4.23
CA ARG A 661 28.11 22.21 3.03
C ARG A 661 26.61 22.40 2.93
N THR A 662 26.19 23.62 2.60
CA THR A 662 24.80 23.90 2.22
C THR A 662 24.67 23.70 0.72
N ILE A 663 23.76 22.81 0.34
CA ILE A 663 23.44 22.50 -1.05
C ILE A 663 21.96 22.76 -1.31
N LEU A 664 21.64 22.96 -2.58
CA LEU A 664 20.30 23.23 -3.06
C LEU A 664 19.83 22.05 -3.90
N ILE A 665 18.81 21.33 -3.42
CA ILE A 665 18.23 20.15 -4.08
C ILE A 665 16.92 20.55 -4.75
N LEU A 666 16.81 20.24 -6.04
CA LEU A 666 15.66 20.60 -6.89
C LEU A 666 14.55 19.55 -6.91
#